data_AF-A0A0C1FR98-F1
#
_entry.id   AF-A0A0C1FR98-F1
#
_cell.length_a   1.000
_cell.length_b   1.000
_cell.length_c   1.000
_cell.angle_alpha   90.00
_cell.angle_beta   90.00
_cell.angle_gamma   90.00
#
_symmetry.space_group_name_H-M   'P 1'
#
loop_
_entity.id
_entity.type
_entity.pdbx_description
1 polymer ?
#
loop_
_entity_poly.entity_id
_entity_poly.type
_entity_poly.pdbx_seq_one_letter_code
_entity_poly.pdbx_strand_id
1 'polypeptide(L)'
;MKTIYTLMMFFATFWQMNAKYSTVSFSENFSDTKACESLTISHHSSIDLSTKCSIKSDADYSVFNTNTSLATCNPPTSPQDSYVTSTTAKISWTPPAVSPANGYEIYYSNNNVPPTAATAPTLTGIFGVNTNLTGLTPSKGYYVYVRSNCSPTEKSVWTESTVFVTNCPVVAEFTQNFDSVNDPNLPNCWRRINGLGDVNVQPAPIGSPPNALRMYSATVPKVAMISLPPVNTLQSGNYKLRFKLRGNSAPGGKLEVGYLIDQQNLATFVLLYTYTANSISVVDNYETPPIVAPPGIETLAFRASPTPATAILIDDVVYSLASSCTEPTTIKANALQTNGATISWTAPVNVPANGYEIYYSTVNTAPTAATPPTITGVNALSIVLSSLNSATKYYLWVRSNCSPAEKSIWTNSINFVTLCNNANPPYTMDFSTAVYPDLPICTSASNEGSGSIWDVRPAAPGFTGKLLEYSYNTLFPANTWFYTQGINLVKGNTYSIGYKYGNNSTTYKEKLKVAIGTSPTAAAMTTTIGNYPSISTLTPITETNKTFKPTISGVYYLGFQAYSDPKQDHLYLDDIKVTTIALATDETSHGENLLKIYPNPFSEFVNISEFENIEKILITDASGRFIKTVRPSKSLNLKNLSKGLYLINLQMKDGSVQIIKAIKK
;
A
#
# COMPACT_ATOMS: atom_id res chain seq x y z
N MET A 1 -57.13 -18.34 -43.68
CA MET A 1 -55.78 -17.78 -43.43
C MET A 1 -54.96 -18.79 -42.61
N LYS A 2 -53.69 -18.49 -42.29
CA LYS A 2 -52.68 -19.39 -41.68
C LYS A 2 -53.16 -20.04 -40.35
N THR A 3 -53.02 -21.36 -40.11
CA THR A 3 -51.85 -22.22 -39.74
C THR A 3 -51.71 -22.32 -38.18
N ILE A 4 -51.70 -23.47 -37.46
CA ILE A 4 -50.87 -24.72 -37.45
C ILE A 4 -49.45 -24.45 -36.85
N TYR A 5 -48.75 -25.23 -36.02
CA TYR A 5 -48.82 -26.53 -35.29
C TYR A 5 -47.70 -26.48 -34.19
N THR A 6 -47.42 -27.39 -33.22
CA THR A 6 -48.10 -28.47 -32.46
C THR A 6 -47.15 -28.90 -31.29
N LEU A 7 -47.57 -29.74 -30.35
CA LEU A 7 -46.90 -30.02 -29.05
C LEU A 7 -46.08 -31.35 -29.01
N MET A 8 -44.95 -31.35 -28.27
CA MET A 8 -44.26 -32.49 -27.57
C MET A 8 -43.96 -33.78 -28.37
N MET A 9 -42.70 -34.24 -28.56
CA MET A 9 -41.61 -34.68 -27.65
C MET A 9 -41.36 -36.19 -27.86
N PHE A 10 -40.10 -36.62 -27.89
CA PHE A 10 -39.72 -38.04 -27.95
C PHE A 10 -38.39 -38.30 -27.23
N PHE A 11 -38.14 -39.54 -26.82
CA PHE A 11 -36.92 -40.01 -26.16
C PHE A 11 -36.62 -41.47 -26.60
N ALA A 12 -35.43 -41.98 -26.23
CA ALA A 12 -35.02 -43.39 -26.24
C ALA A 12 -34.68 -44.07 -27.60
N THR A 13 -33.36 -44.06 -27.90
CA THR A 13 -32.51 -45.21 -28.25
C THR A 13 -32.92 -46.27 -29.29
N PHE A 14 -32.05 -46.47 -30.27
CA PHE A 14 -32.00 -47.64 -31.19
C PHE A 14 -31.68 -48.97 -30.49
N TRP A 15 -32.25 -50.06 -31.03
CA TRP A 15 -31.55 -51.36 -31.15
C TRP A 15 -31.89 -52.03 -32.48
N GLN A 16 -31.19 -53.11 -32.84
CA GLN A 16 -31.01 -53.51 -34.24
C GLN A 16 -32.12 -54.38 -34.87
N MET A 17 -32.31 -54.15 -36.18
CA MET A 17 -32.62 -55.10 -37.25
C MET A 17 -33.40 -56.38 -36.94
N ASN A 18 -34.51 -56.58 -37.66
CA ASN A 18 -34.74 -57.83 -38.37
C ASN A 18 -35.62 -57.62 -39.61
N ALA A 19 -35.32 -58.31 -40.71
CA ALA A 19 -36.02 -58.12 -41.98
C ALA A 19 -37.26 -59.02 -42.10
N LYS A 20 -38.38 -58.47 -42.58
CA LYS A 20 -39.48 -59.22 -43.18
C LYS A 20 -40.02 -58.51 -44.41
N TYR A 21 -40.40 -59.31 -45.40
CA TYR A 21 -40.86 -58.89 -46.72
C TYR A 21 -42.13 -58.04 -46.66
N SER A 22 -42.22 -57.06 -47.56
CA SER A 22 -43.47 -56.61 -48.16
C SER A 22 -43.29 -56.52 -49.67
N THR A 23 -44.22 -57.12 -50.42
CA THR A 23 -44.20 -57.19 -51.88
C THR A 23 -44.72 -55.89 -52.50
N VAL A 24 -44.05 -55.38 -53.53
CA VAL A 24 -44.62 -54.39 -54.45
C VAL A 24 -44.86 -55.07 -55.80
N SER A 25 -46.13 -55.23 -56.15
CA SER A 25 -46.56 -55.85 -57.40
C SER A 25 -46.78 -54.79 -58.49
N PHE A 26 -46.13 -54.97 -59.63
CA PHE A 26 -46.55 -54.35 -60.89
C PHE A 26 -47.03 -55.46 -61.83
N SER A 27 -48.16 -55.24 -62.49
CA SER A 27 -48.87 -56.25 -63.28
C SER A 27 -49.16 -55.75 -64.69
N GLU A 28 -48.28 -56.06 -65.63
CA GLU A 28 -48.56 -56.01 -67.07
C GLU A 28 -48.19 -57.35 -67.70
N ASN A 29 -49.07 -57.86 -68.57
CA ASN A 29 -48.98 -59.23 -69.07
C ASN A 29 -48.25 -59.28 -70.42
N PHE A 30 -47.18 -60.07 -70.50
CA PHE A 30 -46.72 -60.68 -71.75
C PHE A 30 -46.31 -62.14 -71.52
N SER A 31 -46.98 -63.06 -72.20
CA SER A 31 -46.51 -64.43 -72.46
C SER A 31 -45.40 -64.40 -73.52
N ASP A 32 -44.45 -65.33 -73.60
CA ASP A 32 -44.53 -66.77 -73.34
C ASP A 32 -43.21 -67.35 -72.79
N THR A 33 -43.11 -68.68 -72.67
CA THR A 33 -42.14 -69.43 -71.89
C THR A 33 -40.99 -70.02 -72.71
N LYS A 34 -39.76 -69.99 -72.15
CA LYS A 34 -38.94 -71.19 -71.92
C LYS A 34 -37.71 -70.93 -71.04
N ALA A 35 -37.29 -71.98 -70.34
CA ALA A 35 -36.30 -71.91 -69.27
C ALA A 35 -34.85 -71.93 -69.75
N CYS A 36 -33.97 -71.35 -68.92
CA CYS A 36 -32.59 -71.76 -68.74
C CYS A 36 -32.30 -71.67 -67.23
N GLU A 37 -32.24 -72.81 -66.54
CA GLU A 37 -31.97 -72.86 -65.10
C GLU A 37 -30.46 -72.92 -64.81
N SER A 38 -30.05 -72.17 -63.79
CA SER A 38 -28.81 -72.25 -63.00
C SER A 38 -27.54 -72.86 -63.66
N LEU A 39 -26.52 -72.02 -63.86
CA LEU A 39 -25.12 -72.42 -63.71
C LEU A 39 -24.57 -71.81 -62.41
N THR A 40 -24.04 -72.65 -61.53
CA THR A 40 -23.45 -72.23 -60.24
C THR A 40 -21.93 -72.17 -60.35
N ILE A 41 -21.32 -71.05 -59.95
CA ILE A 41 -19.86 -70.95 -59.78
C ILE A 41 -19.57 -70.33 -58.41
N SER A 42 -18.73 -71.01 -57.63
CA SER A 42 -18.26 -70.56 -56.31
C SER A 42 -16.83 -70.04 -56.37
N HIS A 43 -16.63 -68.84 -55.80
CA HIS A 43 -15.36 -68.28 -55.30
C HIS A 43 -14.08 -68.30 -56.17
N HIS A 44 -13.51 -67.09 -56.32
CA HIS A 44 -12.13 -66.77 -56.73
C HIS A 44 -11.70 -66.95 -58.20
N SER A 45 -10.82 -66.01 -58.58
CA SER A 45 -9.87 -66.02 -59.71
C SER A 45 -10.41 -66.02 -61.14
N SER A 46 -9.72 -65.21 -61.94
CA SER A 46 -9.84 -65.04 -63.39
C SER A 46 -10.01 -66.34 -64.19
N ILE A 47 -10.97 -66.33 -65.11
CA ILE A 47 -11.06 -67.29 -66.22
C ILE A 47 -11.00 -66.49 -67.53
N ASP A 48 -10.09 -66.88 -68.42
CA ASP A 48 -10.05 -66.44 -69.82
C ASP A 48 -10.85 -67.43 -70.69
N LEU A 49 -11.61 -66.92 -71.65
CA LEU A 49 -12.47 -67.70 -72.56
C LEU A 49 -12.42 -67.12 -73.96
N SER A 50 -11.42 -67.54 -74.73
CA SER A 50 -11.33 -67.26 -76.15
C SER A 50 -11.91 -68.42 -77.00
N THR A 51 -12.58 -68.01 -78.09
CA THR A 51 -12.97 -68.79 -79.28
C THR A 51 -14.30 -69.58 -79.29
N LYS A 52 -14.95 -69.48 -80.47
CA LYS A 52 -15.93 -70.39 -81.10
C LYS A 52 -17.35 -70.52 -80.50
N CYS A 53 -18.20 -69.60 -80.93
CA CYS A 53 -19.32 -70.00 -81.81
C CYS A 53 -19.60 -68.87 -82.82
N SER A 54 -20.10 -69.20 -84.02
CA SER A 54 -20.19 -68.24 -85.15
C SER A 54 -21.55 -68.30 -85.86
N ILE A 55 -22.20 -67.14 -86.00
CA ILE A 55 -23.46 -66.96 -86.74
C ILE A 55 -23.26 -65.82 -87.75
N LYS A 56 -23.81 -65.96 -88.96
CA LYS A 56 -23.81 -64.92 -90.02
C LYS A 56 -25.20 -64.31 -90.19
N SER A 57 -25.30 -62.99 -90.09
CA SER A 57 -26.33 -62.16 -90.76
C SER A 57 -25.98 -60.69 -90.54
N ASP A 58 -26.19 -59.83 -91.55
CA ASP A 58 -25.65 -58.47 -91.58
C ASP A 58 -26.38 -57.47 -90.64
N ALA A 59 -25.68 -57.01 -89.61
CA ALA A 59 -25.90 -55.75 -88.90
C ALA A 59 -24.63 -55.39 -88.09
N ASP A 60 -24.25 -54.11 -88.03
CA ASP A 60 -23.08 -53.64 -87.26
C ASP A 60 -23.30 -53.73 -85.74
N TYR A 61 -23.06 -54.91 -85.18
CA TYR A 61 -22.98 -55.10 -83.73
C TYR A 61 -21.59 -54.70 -83.21
N SER A 62 -21.45 -53.41 -82.88
CA SER A 62 -20.39 -52.98 -81.98
C SER A 62 -20.57 -53.65 -80.60
N VAL A 63 -19.63 -54.51 -80.22
CA VAL A 63 -19.63 -55.17 -78.91
C VAL A 63 -19.25 -54.13 -77.85
N PHE A 64 -20.26 -53.45 -77.30
CA PHE A 64 -20.10 -52.59 -76.13
C PHE A 64 -19.69 -53.44 -74.93
N ASN A 65 -18.39 -53.48 -74.64
CA ASN A 65 -17.84 -54.09 -73.43
C ASN A 65 -18.16 -53.20 -72.21
N THR A 66 -19.38 -53.31 -71.67
CA THR A 66 -19.86 -52.55 -70.51
C THR A 66 -19.31 -53.04 -69.17
N ASN A 67 -18.02 -53.43 -69.13
CA ASN A 67 -17.26 -53.66 -67.90
C ASN A 67 -16.43 -52.43 -67.47
N THR A 68 -16.83 -51.23 -67.89
CA THR A 68 -16.49 -49.98 -67.19
C THR A 68 -17.60 -49.63 -66.21
N SER A 69 -17.62 -50.27 -65.05
CA SER A 69 -18.27 -49.68 -63.88
C SER A 69 -17.51 -48.39 -63.55
N LEU A 70 -18.02 -47.23 -63.96
CA LEU A 70 -17.53 -45.96 -63.43
C LEU A 70 -17.73 -46.00 -61.92
N ALA A 71 -16.63 -46.12 -61.18
CA ALA A 71 -16.62 -46.02 -59.73
C ALA A 71 -16.83 -44.55 -59.37
N THR A 72 -18.07 -44.08 -59.49
CA THR A 72 -18.44 -42.67 -59.27
C THR A 72 -17.86 -42.18 -57.96
N CYS A 73 -17.12 -41.07 -57.99
CA CYS A 73 -16.49 -40.55 -56.79
C CYS A 73 -17.53 -40.05 -55.77
N ASN A 74 -18.04 -40.98 -54.97
CA ASN A 74 -19.14 -40.78 -54.04
C ASN A 74 -18.63 -40.06 -52.78
N PRO A 75 -19.39 -39.11 -52.23
CA PRO A 75 -18.99 -38.43 -51.00
C PRO A 75 -19.02 -39.39 -49.79
N PRO A 76 -18.22 -39.12 -48.75
CA PRO A 76 -18.50 -39.70 -47.44
C PRO A 76 -19.83 -39.17 -46.89
N THR A 77 -20.34 -39.78 -45.82
CA THR A 77 -21.58 -39.37 -45.16
C THR A 77 -21.38 -39.18 -43.66
N SER A 78 -22.33 -38.51 -43.01
CA SER A 78 -22.34 -38.29 -41.55
C SER A 78 -21.00 -37.81 -40.97
N PRO A 79 -20.47 -36.65 -41.39
CA PRO A 79 -19.36 -36.03 -40.68
C PRO A 79 -19.80 -35.67 -39.25
N GLN A 80 -18.98 -35.97 -38.25
CA GLN A 80 -19.23 -35.74 -36.83
C GLN A 80 -17.94 -35.26 -36.15
N ASP A 81 -18.07 -34.38 -35.15
CA ASP A 81 -16.98 -33.99 -34.26
C ASP A 81 -16.91 -34.86 -33.00
N SER A 82 -15.75 -34.83 -32.34
CA SER A 82 -15.46 -35.52 -31.08
C SER A 82 -14.19 -34.93 -30.47
N TYR A 83 -13.96 -35.16 -29.17
CA TYR A 83 -12.75 -34.73 -28.45
C TYR A 83 -12.38 -33.25 -28.69
N VAL A 84 -13.39 -32.38 -28.70
CA VAL A 84 -13.21 -30.93 -28.89
C VAL A 84 -12.50 -30.35 -27.66
N THR A 85 -11.41 -29.61 -27.92
CA THR A 85 -10.66 -28.85 -26.93
C THR A 85 -10.75 -27.36 -27.26
N SER A 86 -9.91 -26.53 -26.63
CA SER A 86 -9.81 -25.11 -26.97
C SER A 86 -9.09 -24.85 -28.31
N THR A 87 -8.25 -25.78 -28.79
CA THR A 87 -7.44 -25.57 -30.00
C THR A 87 -7.45 -26.75 -30.99
N THR A 88 -8.17 -27.83 -30.66
CA THR A 88 -8.28 -29.04 -31.50
C THR A 88 -9.70 -29.59 -31.53
N ALA A 89 -10.03 -30.34 -32.57
CA ALA A 89 -11.23 -31.17 -32.64
C ALA A 89 -10.97 -32.39 -33.53
N LYS A 90 -11.49 -33.56 -33.16
CA LYS A 90 -11.40 -34.76 -33.99
C LYS A 90 -12.65 -34.88 -34.86
N ILE A 91 -12.46 -34.90 -36.17
CA ILE A 91 -13.54 -35.04 -37.17
C ILE A 91 -13.50 -36.46 -37.73
N SER A 92 -14.66 -37.10 -37.82
CA SER A 92 -14.84 -38.46 -38.35
C SER A 92 -16.05 -38.54 -39.27
N TRP A 93 -16.06 -39.49 -40.21
CA TRP A 93 -17.14 -39.67 -41.18
C TRP A 93 -17.33 -41.14 -41.56
N THR A 94 -18.49 -41.48 -42.12
CA THR A 94 -18.75 -42.77 -42.75
C THR A 94 -18.16 -42.77 -44.16
N PRO A 95 -17.33 -43.76 -44.55
CA PRO A 95 -16.76 -43.84 -45.89
C PRO A 95 -17.81 -44.26 -46.94
N PRO A 96 -17.66 -43.85 -48.21
CA PRO A 96 -18.38 -44.47 -49.34
C PRO A 96 -17.95 -45.94 -49.52
N ALA A 97 -18.79 -46.72 -50.21
CA ALA A 97 -18.57 -48.15 -50.43
C ALA A 97 -17.29 -48.50 -51.23
N VAL A 98 -16.76 -47.54 -52.01
CA VAL A 98 -15.45 -47.62 -52.66
C VAL A 98 -14.59 -46.51 -52.09
N SER A 99 -13.47 -46.85 -51.45
CA SER A 99 -12.57 -45.86 -50.84
C SER A 99 -11.86 -45.02 -51.90
N PRO A 100 -11.77 -43.69 -51.72
CA PRO A 100 -11.09 -42.80 -52.68
C PRO A 100 -9.58 -43.03 -52.72
N ALA A 101 -9.01 -43.12 -53.92
CA ALA A 101 -7.60 -43.51 -54.11
C ALA A 101 -6.58 -42.48 -53.59
N ASN A 102 -6.91 -41.19 -53.54
CA ASN A 102 -6.09 -40.15 -52.89
C ASN A 102 -6.60 -39.78 -51.48
N GLY A 103 -7.48 -40.60 -50.90
CA GLY A 103 -8.10 -40.34 -49.60
C GLY A 103 -9.12 -39.19 -49.63
N TYR A 104 -9.28 -38.54 -48.48
CA TYR A 104 -10.25 -37.48 -48.25
C TYR A 104 -9.59 -36.10 -48.18
N GLU A 105 -10.38 -35.09 -48.56
CA GLU A 105 -10.09 -33.68 -48.38
C GLU A 105 -11.06 -33.08 -47.36
N ILE A 106 -10.59 -32.15 -46.54
CA ILE A 106 -11.42 -31.41 -45.58
C ILE A 106 -11.27 -29.91 -45.83
N TYR A 107 -12.41 -29.21 -45.82
CA TYR A 107 -12.47 -27.76 -45.71
C TYR A 107 -13.16 -27.39 -44.40
N TYR A 108 -12.57 -26.43 -43.65
CA TYR A 108 -13.22 -25.87 -42.48
C TYR A 108 -13.09 -24.34 -42.42
N SER A 109 -14.13 -23.69 -41.89
CA SER A 109 -14.19 -22.23 -41.77
C SER A 109 -15.01 -21.78 -40.55
N ASN A 110 -14.86 -20.51 -40.16
CA ASN A 110 -15.64 -19.90 -39.08
C ASN A 110 -16.93 -19.21 -39.54
N ASN A 111 -17.25 -19.28 -40.84
CA ASN A 111 -18.43 -18.67 -41.45
C ASN A 111 -19.35 -19.77 -42.01
N ASN A 112 -20.67 -19.58 -41.91
CA ASN A 112 -21.66 -20.51 -42.47
C ASN A 112 -21.82 -20.30 -43.99
N VAL A 113 -20.76 -20.62 -44.75
CA VAL A 113 -20.73 -20.52 -46.21
C VAL A 113 -20.30 -21.89 -46.76
N PRO A 114 -21.21 -22.67 -47.35
CA PRO A 114 -20.88 -23.97 -47.94
C PRO A 114 -19.81 -23.85 -49.04
N PRO A 115 -18.81 -24.75 -49.05
CA PRO A 115 -17.78 -24.77 -50.08
C PRO A 115 -18.34 -25.21 -51.44
N THR A 116 -17.76 -24.67 -52.50
CA THR A 116 -18.05 -25.10 -53.88
C THR A 116 -17.08 -26.18 -54.33
N ALA A 117 -17.30 -26.78 -55.50
CA ALA A 117 -16.34 -27.73 -56.09
C ALA A 117 -14.93 -27.12 -56.24
N ALA A 118 -14.84 -25.81 -56.55
CA ALA A 118 -13.59 -25.07 -56.71
C ALA A 118 -12.95 -24.62 -55.38
N THR A 119 -13.60 -24.81 -54.23
CA THR A 119 -13.00 -24.45 -52.93
C THR A 119 -11.78 -25.32 -52.66
N ALA A 120 -10.65 -24.66 -52.36
CA ALA A 120 -9.42 -25.32 -51.96
C ALA A 120 -9.59 -25.95 -50.55
N PRO A 121 -9.13 -27.19 -50.34
CA PRO A 121 -9.22 -27.85 -49.04
C PRO A 121 -8.23 -27.25 -48.04
N THR A 122 -8.59 -27.28 -46.76
CA THR A 122 -7.71 -26.93 -45.64
C THR A 122 -6.76 -28.08 -45.28
N LEU A 123 -7.19 -29.34 -45.49
CA LEU A 123 -6.39 -30.55 -45.27
C LEU A 123 -6.59 -31.56 -46.42
N THR A 124 -5.53 -32.28 -46.77
CA THR A 124 -5.48 -33.29 -47.86
C THR A 124 -4.70 -34.53 -47.43
N GLY A 125 -4.72 -35.60 -48.24
CA GLY A 125 -3.92 -36.81 -48.01
C GLY A 125 -4.39 -37.67 -46.83
N ILE A 126 -5.66 -37.55 -46.44
CA ILE A 126 -6.22 -38.28 -45.30
C ILE A 126 -6.76 -39.62 -45.79
N PHE A 127 -6.02 -40.71 -45.58
CA PHE A 127 -6.43 -42.07 -45.99
C PHE A 127 -7.32 -42.79 -44.95
N GLY A 128 -7.42 -42.25 -43.73
CA GLY A 128 -8.33 -42.75 -42.69
C GLY A 128 -9.73 -42.11 -42.76
N VAL A 129 -10.69 -42.67 -42.02
CA VAL A 129 -12.07 -42.13 -41.90
C VAL A 129 -12.23 -41.06 -40.81
N ASN A 130 -11.11 -40.49 -40.35
CA ASN A 130 -11.06 -39.44 -39.34
C ASN A 130 -9.72 -38.68 -39.39
N THR A 131 -9.69 -37.45 -38.88
CA THR A 131 -8.47 -36.69 -38.61
C THR A 131 -8.66 -35.73 -37.43
N ASN A 132 -7.57 -35.15 -36.94
CA ASN A 132 -7.60 -34.08 -35.94
C ASN A 132 -7.38 -32.73 -36.63
N LEU A 133 -8.29 -31.78 -36.41
CA LEU A 133 -8.05 -30.37 -36.68
C LEU A 133 -7.23 -29.78 -35.52
N THR A 134 -6.28 -28.91 -35.83
CA THR A 134 -5.34 -28.30 -34.87
C THR A 134 -5.10 -26.83 -35.18
N GLY A 135 -4.71 -26.05 -34.16
CA GLY A 135 -4.51 -24.60 -34.33
C GLY A 135 -5.81 -23.82 -34.47
N LEU A 136 -6.90 -24.37 -33.94
CA LEU A 136 -8.19 -23.69 -33.87
C LEU A 136 -8.16 -22.57 -32.83
N THR A 137 -8.94 -21.51 -33.06
CA THR A 137 -9.15 -20.44 -32.09
C THR A 137 -10.08 -20.92 -30.97
N PRO A 138 -9.79 -20.68 -29.68
CA PRO A 138 -10.70 -21.00 -28.58
C PRO A 138 -12.03 -20.26 -28.64
N SER A 139 -13.07 -20.85 -28.04
CA SER A 139 -14.41 -20.27 -27.93
C SER A 139 -15.04 -19.85 -29.26
N LYS A 140 -14.78 -20.61 -30.34
CA LYS A 140 -15.13 -20.23 -31.71
C LYS A 140 -15.85 -21.37 -32.44
N GLY A 141 -16.95 -21.03 -33.11
CA GLY A 141 -17.70 -21.97 -33.96
C GLY A 141 -16.98 -22.26 -35.28
N TYR A 142 -16.98 -23.52 -35.69
CA TYR A 142 -16.40 -24.02 -36.93
C TYR A 142 -17.41 -24.87 -37.70
N TYR A 143 -17.47 -24.66 -39.02
CA TYR A 143 -18.21 -25.47 -39.98
C TYR A 143 -17.19 -26.34 -40.75
N VAL A 144 -17.39 -27.65 -40.77
CA VAL A 144 -16.45 -28.61 -41.39
C VAL A 144 -17.15 -29.46 -42.44
N TYR A 145 -16.52 -29.56 -43.60
CA TYR A 145 -16.99 -30.26 -44.79
C TYR A 145 -15.92 -31.25 -45.25
N VAL A 146 -16.33 -32.45 -45.66
CA VAL A 146 -15.43 -33.52 -46.14
C VAL A 146 -15.79 -33.88 -47.58
N ARG A 147 -14.82 -34.27 -48.42
CA ARG A 147 -15.07 -34.88 -49.73
C ARG A 147 -14.07 -36.00 -50.06
N SER A 148 -14.48 -36.90 -50.93
CA SER A 148 -13.63 -37.93 -51.53
C SER A 148 -12.77 -37.34 -52.65
N ASN A 149 -11.48 -37.68 -52.71
CA ASN A 149 -10.59 -37.39 -53.84
C ASN A 149 -10.19 -38.71 -54.51
N CYS A 150 -10.88 -39.06 -55.59
CA CYS A 150 -10.68 -40.34 -56.28
C CYS A 150 -9.58 -40.25 -57.34
N SER A 151 -9.41 -39.07 -57.96
CA SER A 151 -8.24 -38.73 -58.77
C SER A 151 -7.99 -37.21 -58.71
N PRO A 152 -6.84 -36.69 -59.16
CA PRO A 152 -6.58 -35.24 -59.17
C PRO A 152 -7.66 -34.42 -59.92
N THR A 153 -8.35 -35.04 -60.88
CA THR A 153 -9.43 -34.45 -61.68
C THR A 153 -10.83 -34.93 -61.28
N GLU A 154 -10.98 -35.95 -60.44
CA GLU A 154 -12.28 -36.50 -60.01
C GLU A 154 -12.41 -36.50 -58.48
N LYS A 155 -13.34 -35.67 -57.98
CA LYS A 155 -13.64 -35.50 -56.56
C LYS A 155 -15.14 -35.48 -56.36
N SER A 156 -15.61 -35.94 -55.20
CA SER A 156 -17.02 -35.86 -54.86
C SER A 156 -17.47 -34.42 -54.60
N VAL A 157 -18.78 -34.22 -54.56
CA VAL A 157 -19.35 -33.07 -53.82
C VAL A 157 -18.87 -33.09 -52.36
N TRP A 158 -18.90 -31.93 -51.72
CA TRP A 158 -18.70 -31.82 -50.27
C TRP A 158 -19.92 -32.40 -49.52
N THR A 159 -19.69 -32.92 -48.32
CA THR A 159 -20.76 -33.25 -47.36
C THR A 159 -21.57 -32.02 -46.97
N GLU A 160 -22.69 -32.23 -46.27
CA GLU A 160 -23.21 -31.22 -45.35
C GLU A 160 -22.18 -30.90 -44.24
N SER A 161 -22.34 -29.77 -43.56
CA SER A 161 -21.44 -29.36 -42.48
C SER A 161 -21.71 -30.11 -41.18
N THR A 162 -20.66 -30.67 -40.56
CA THR A 162 -20.66 -30.80 -39.10
C THR A 162 -20.25 -29.46 -38.47
N VAL A 163 -20.81 -29.13 -37.30
CA VAL A 163 -20.66 -27.81 -36.66
C VAL A 163 -20.39 -27.98 -35.17
N PHE A 164 -19.25 -27.49 -34.72
CA PHE A 164 -18.84 -27.52 -33.32
C PHE A 164 -18.32 -26.15 -32.86
N VAL A 165 -18.18 -25.97 -31.54
CA VAL A 165 -17.57 -24.78 -30.93
C VAL A 165 -16.40 -25.24 -30.08
N THR A 166 -15.21 -24.68 -30.29
CA THR A 166 -14.04 -24.97 -29.43
C THR A 166 -14.28 -24.57 -27.99
N ASN A 167 -13.72 -25.33 -27.05
CA ASN A 167 -13.83 -25.04 -25.63
C ASN A 167 -13.13 -23.71 -25.27
N CYS A 168 -13.45 -23.21 -24.08
CA CYS A 168 -12.73 -22.08 -23.52
C CYS A 168 -11.27 -22.41 -23.21
N PRO A 169 -10.34 -21.44 -23.36
CA PRO A 169 -9.00 -21.58 -22.85
C PRO A 169 -9.04 -21.46 -21.32
N VAL A 170 -8.32 -22.35 -20.63
CA VAL A 170 -8.10 -22.23 -19.18
C VAL A 170 -7.01 -21.18 -18.94
N VAL A 171 -7.28 -20.18 -18.11
CA VAL A 171 -6.39 -19.03 -17.86
C VAL A 171 -5.96 -18.93 -16.39
N ALA A 172 -4.93 -18.15 -16.09
CA ALA A 172 -4.54 -17.90 -14.70
C ALA A 172 -5.36 -16.76 -14.06
N GLU A 173 -5.71 -15.76 -14.87
CA GLU A 173 -6.39 -14.51 -14.52
C GLU A 173 -7.32 -14.09 -15.67
N PHE A 174 -8.34 -13.28 -15.37
CA PHE A 174 -9.16 -12.64 -16.41
C PHE A 174 -9.74 -11.30 -15.95
N THR A 175 -10.07 -10.46 -16.92
CA THR A 175 -10.87 -9.24 -16.74
C THR A 175 -12.11 -9.29 -17.64
N GLN A 176 -13.21 -8.70 -17.18
CA GLN A 176 -14.43 -8.55 -17.97
C GLN A 176 -15.21 -7.31 -17.54
N ASN A 177 -15.37 -6.38 -18.47
CA ASN A 177 -16.03 -5.08 -18.30
C ASN A 177 -17.27 -4.91 -19.20
N PHE A 178 -17.67 -5.96 -19.93
CA PHE A 178 -18.91 -6.10 -20.73
C PHE A 178 -19.15 -5.09 -21.88
N ASP A 179 -18.44 -3.97 -21.96
CA ASP A 179 -18.61 -2.87 -22.91
C ASP A 179 -18.58 -3.28 -24.39
N SER A 180 -17.84 -4.33 -24.73
CA SER A 180 -17.72 -4.84 -26.11
C SER A 180 -18.85 -5.80 -26.53
N VAL A 181 -19.83 -6.06 -25.64
CA VAL A 181 -20.90 -7.04 -25.86
C VAL A 181 -22.26 -6.35 -25.97
N ASN A 182 -22.95 -6.59 -27.08
CA ASN A 182 -24.30 -6.07 -27.34
C ASN A 182 -25.38 -6.92 -26.67
N ASP A 183 -26.43 -6.30 -26.12
CA ASP A 183 -27.63 -6.98 -25.62
C ASP A 183 -28.28 -7.88 -26.70
N PRO A 184 -28.82 -9.07 -26.34
CA PRO A 184 -28.85 -9.72 -25.03
C PRO A 184 -27.74 -10.77 -24.84
N ASN A 185 -26.61 -10.60 -25.54
CA ASN A 185 -25.53 -11.57 -25.60
C ASN A 185 -24.69 -11.59 -24.30
N LEU A 186 -23.73 -12.50 -24.27
CA LEU A 186 -22.71 -12.62 -23.21
C LEU A 186 -21.31 -12.64 -23.84
N PRO A 187 -20.26 -12.25 -23.09
CA PRO A 187 -18.89 -12.40 -23.55
C PRO A 187 -18.52 -13.86 -23.83
N ASN A 188 -17.49 -14.07 -24.66
CA ASN A 188 -16.88 -15.39 -24.81
C ASN A 188 -16.47 -15.93 -23.43
N CYS A 189 -16.73 -17.23 -23.19
CA CYS A 189 -16.51 -17.91 -21.91
C CYS A 189 -17.40 -17.51 -20.73
N TRP A 190 -18.43 -16.69 -20.96
CA TRP A 190 -19.48 -16.42 -19.98
C TRP A 190 -20.76 -17.16 -20.41
N ARG A 191 -21.14 -18.22 -19.69
CA ARG A 191 -22.24 -19.14 -20.10
C ARG A 191 -23.39 -19.13 -19.10
N ARG A 192 -24.62 -18.92 -19.57
CA ARG A 192 -25.82 -19.16 -18.74
C ARG A 192 -25.89 -20.62 -18.33
N ILE A 193 -26.31 -20.88 -17.10
CA ILE A 193 -26.58 -22.23 -16.56
C ILE A 193 -28.10 -22.43 -16.57
N ASN A 194 -28.57 -23.68 -16.70
CA ASN A 194 -29.95 -24.03 -17.08
C ASN A 194 -31.07 -23.62 -16.08
N GLY A 195 -31.38 -22.33 -15.99
CA GLY A 195 -32.43 -21.74 -15.16
C GLY A 195 -33.30 -20.72 -15.89
N LEU A 196 -34.44 -20.37 -15.30
CA LEU A 196 -35.44 -19.48 -15.91
C LEU A 196 -35.35 -18.02 -15.42
N GLY A 197 -34.19 -17.61 -14.91
CA GLY A 197 -33.85 -16.21 -14.63
C GLY A 197 -33.02 -15.57 -15.74
N ASP A 198 -33.05 -14.24 -15.84
CA ASP A 198 -32.38 -13.53 -16.93
C ASP A 198 -30.90 -13.30 -16.62
N VAL A 199 -30.02 -13.47 -17.62
CA VAL A 199 -28.62 -13.02 -17.55
C VAL A 199 -28.17 -12.43 -18.90
N ASN A 200 -28.15 -11.10 -19.02
CA ASN A 200 -27.86 -10.39 -20.28
C ASN A 200 -26.89 -9.22 -20.02
N VAL A 201 -25.97 -8.95 -20.96
CA VAL A 201 -25.26 -7.67 -20.98
C VAL A 201 -26.21 -6.61 -21.54
N GLN A 202 -26.26 -5.42 -20.94
CA GLN A 202 -27.11 -4.31 -21.39
C GLN A 202 -26.47 -2.94 -21.13
N PRO A 203 -26.89 -1.86 -21.83
CA PRO A 203 -26.48 -0.48 -21.54
C PRO A 203 -26.86 -0.07 -20.12
N ALA A 204 -25.86 0.01 -19.24
CA ALA A 204 -26.04 0.20 -17.80
C ALA A 204 -24.69 0.55 -17.14
N PRO A 205 -24.10 1.73 -17.42
CA PRO A 205 -22.77 2.08 -16.93
C PRO A 205 -22.77 2.20 -15.39
N ILE A 206 -22.26 1.16 -14.72
CA ILE A 206 -22.01 1.17 -13.27
C ILE A 206 -20.50 1.13 -12.97
N GLY A 207 -19.71 0.57 -13.88
CA GLY A 207 -18.25 0.56 -13.82
C GLY A 207 -17.67 1.37 -14.96
N SER A 208 -17.35 0.70 -16.06
CA SER A 208 -16.97 1.34 -17.31
C SER A 208 -18.21 1.57 -18.19
N PRO A 209 -18.12 2.45 -19.21
CA PRO A 209 -19.21 2.70 -20.14
C PRO A 209 -18.99 2.01 -21.51
N PRO A 210 -20.06 1.48 -22.16
CA PRO A 210 -21.47 1.70 -21.85
C PRO A 210 -22.23 0.59 -21.10
N ASN A 211 -21.70 -0.62 -20.91
CA ASN A 211 -22.52 -1.81 -20.61
C ASN A 211 -22.15 -2.53 -19.31
N ALA A 212 -23.14 -3.17 -18.68
CA ALA A 212 -22.92 -4.05 -17.53
C ALA A 212 -23.72 -5.35 -17.65
N LEU A 213 -23.32 -6.38 -16.90
CA LEU A 213 -24.04 -7.66 -16.81
C LEU A 213 -25.26 -7.51 -15.89
N ARG A 214 -26.46 -7.53 -16.45
CA ARG A 214 -27.70 -7.68 -15.69
C ARG A 214 -27.93 -9.14 -15.33
N MET A 215 -28.30 -9.39 -14.08
CA MET A 215 -28.87 -10.65 -13.62
C MET A 215 -30.21 -10.41 -12.92
N TYR A 216 -31.21 -11.24 -13.23
CA TYR A 216 -32.52 -11.19 -12.58
C TYR A 216 -33.01 -12.59 -12.16
N SER A 217 -33.04 -12.79 -10.84
CA SER A 217 -33.68 -13.95 -10.21
C SER A 217 -35.01 -13.57 -9.56
N ALA A 218 -35.93 -14.52 -9.53
CA ALA A 218 -37.12 -14.53 -8.70
C ALA A 218 -37.30 -15.93 -8.09
N THR A 219 -38.46 -16.20 -7.50
CA THR A 219 -38.77 -17.52 -6.91
C THR A 219 -38.46 -18.66 -7.89
N VAL A 220 -37.83 -19.72 -7.39
CA VAL A 220 -37.49 -20.94 -8.13
C VAL A 220 -38.71 -21.42 -8.94
N PRO A 221 -38.58 -21.72 -10.25
CA PRO A 221 -37.36 -21.97 -11.02
C PRO A 221 -36.66 -20.75 -11.66
N LYS A 222 -37.05 -19.50 -11.36
CA LYS A 222 -36.45 -18.29 -11.96
C LYS A 222 -35.09 -17.93 -11.36
N VAL A 223 -34.12 -18.83 -11.44
CA VAL A 223 -32.73 -18.61 -10.99
C VAL A 223 -31.87 -18.14 -12.15
N ALA A 224 -31.32 -16.93 -12.05
CA ALA A 224 -30.27 -16.42 -12.91
C ALA A 224 -28.89 -16.86 -12.39
N MET A 225 -28.17 -17.64 -13.19
CA MET A 225 -26.81 -18.08 -12.88
C MET A 225 -25.94 -18.18 -14.15
N ILE A 226 -24.67 -17.84 -13.99
CA ILE A 226 -23.68 -17.76 -15.08
C ILE A 226 -22.32 -18.30 -14.61
N SER A 227 -21.67 -19.12 -15.43
CA SER A 227 -20.27 -19.50 -15.22
C SER A 227 -19.34 -18.45 -15.81
N LEU A 228 -18.24 -18.21 -15.11
CA LEU A 228 -17.14 -17.35 -15.51
C LEU A 228 -16.12 -18.16 -16.35
N PRO A 229 -15.09 -17.53 -16.96
CA PRO A 229 -14.06 -18.25 -17.70
C PRO A 229 -13.32 -19.28 -16.83
N PRO A 230 -12.91 -20.43 -17.39
CA PRO A 230 -12.23 -21.47 -16.64
C PRO A 230 -10.80 -21.06 -16.28
N VAL A 231 -10.37 -21.44 -15.08
CA VAL A 231 -9.13 -20.98 -14.45
C VAL A 231 -8.37 -22.10 -13.73
N ASN A 232 -7.05 -22.11 -13.87
CA ASN A 232 -6.17 -23.14 -13.30
C ASN A 232 -5.58 -22.80 -11.92
N THR A 233 -6.02 -21.71 -11.30
CA THR A 233 -5.47 -21.17 -10.05
C THR A 233 -6.36 -21.37 -8.82
N LEU A 234 -7.55 -21.95 -8.95
CA LEU A 234 -8.54 -22.06 -7.87
C LEU A 234 -8.12 -22.94 -6.68
N GLN A 235 -7.20 -23.89 -6.89
CA GLN A 235 -6.67 -24.74 -5.82
C GLN A 235 -5.55 -24.06 -5.02
N SER A 236 -5.07 -22.88 -5.46
CA SER A 236 -3.90 -22.21 -4.85
C SER A 236 -4.21 -21.47 -3.54
N GLY A 237 -5.45 -21.05 -3.32
CA GLY A 237 -5.82 -20.16 -2.21
C GLY A 237 -5.22 -18.75 -2.29
N ASN A 238 -4.66 -18.35 -3.44
CA ASN A 238 -3.93 -17.09 -3.59
C ASN A 238 -4.61 -16.10 -4.55
N TYR A 239 -5.78 -16.41 -5.11
CA TYR A 239 -6.44 -15.58 -6.14
C TYR A 239 -7.83 -15.12 -5.66
N LYS A 240 -8.24 -13.91 -6.06
CA LYS A 240 -9.49 -13.28 -5.62
C LYS A 240 -10.25 -12.64 -6.78
N LEU A 241 -11.57 -12.57 -6.62
CA LEU A 241 -12.44 -11.78 -7.48
C LEU A 241 -12.58 -10.35 -6.91
N ARG A 242 -12.55 -9.37 -7.80
CA ARG A 242 -13.03 -7.99 -7.60
C ARG A 242 -14.13 -7.71 -8.62
N PHE A 243 -15.13 -6.92 -8.25
CA PHE A 243 -16.22 -6.51 -9.15
C PHE A 243 -16.99 -5.32 -8.57
N LYS A 244 -17.67 -4.58 -9.44
CA LYS A 244 -18.69 -3.60 -9.07
C LYS A 244 -20.07 -4.24 -9.05
N LEU A 245 -20.92 -3.82 -8.12
CA LEU A 245 -22.28 -4.31 -7.94
C LEU A 245 -23.23 -3.12 -7.72
N ARG A 246 -24.43 -3.19 -8.32
CA ARG A 246 -25.52 -2.24 -8.04
C ARG A 246 -26.88 -2.90 -8.18
N GLY A 247 -27.89 -2.38 -7.49
CA GLY A 247 -29.29 -2.72 -7.74
C GLY A 247 -29.72 -2.21 -9.11
N ASN A 248 -30.42 -3.03 -9.89
CA ASN A 248 -30.99 -2.62 -11.18
C ASN A 248 -32.28 -1.80 -11.00
N SER A 249 -33.13 -2.20 -10.05
CA SER A 249 -34.45 -1.59 -9.81
C SER A 249 -34.83 -1.42 -8.34
N ALA A 250 -34.09 -2.06 -7.42
CA ALA A 250 -34.25 -1.91 -5.97
C ALA A 250 -32.91 -2.22 -5.26
N PRO A 251 -32.62 -1.62 -4.09
CA PRO A 251 -31.52 -2.04 -3.23
C PRO A 251 -31.86 -3.37 -2.52
N GLY A 252 -30.86 -3.99 -1.90
CA GLY A 252 -30.99 -5.24 -1.14
C GLY A 252 -30.88 -6.53 -1.97
N GLY A 253 -30.77 -6.42 -3.30
CA GLY A 253 -30.54 -7.57 -4.19
C GLY A 253 -29.18 -8.22 -3.96
N LYS A 254 -29.11 -9.56 -3.98
CA LYS A 254 -27.90 -10.31 -3.57
C LYS A 254 -27.21 -11.06 -4.70
N LEU A 255 -25.90 -10.84 -4.82
CA LEU A 255 -25.00 -11.66 -5.62
C LEU A 255 -24.37 -12.75 -4.76
N GLU A 256 -24.50 -13.99 -5.21
CA GLU A 256 -23.86 -15.17 -4.63
C GLU A 256 -22.69 -15.60 -5.53
N VAL A 257 -21.50 -15.69 -4.95
CA VAL A 257 -20.27 -16.14 -5.60
C VAL A 257 -19.97 -17.56 -5.15
N GLY A 258 -19.68 -18.44 -6.09
CA GLY A 258 -19.46 -19.86 -5.82
C GLY A 258 -18.78 -20.58 -6.97
N TYR A 259 -18.89 -21.91 -6.98
CA TYR A 259 -18.41 -22.77 -8.09
C TYR A 259 -19.44 -23.86 -8.41
N LEU A 260 -19.23 -24.55 -9.53
CA LEU A 260 -20.08 -25.65 -9.99
C LEU A 260 -19.28 -26.95 -10.09
N ILE A 261 -19.88 -28.07 -9.68
CA ILE A 261 -19.33 -29.41 -9.93
C ILE A 261 -19.71 -29.88 -11.34
N ASP A 262 -20.89 -29.48 -11.82
CA ASP A 262 -21.35 -29.66 -13.21
C ASP A 262 -21.73 -28.29 -13.79
N GLN A 263 -21.00 -27.86 -14.82
CA GLN A 263 -21.20 -26.59 -15.53
C GLN A 263 -22.57 -26.45 -16.22
N GLN A 264 -23.42 -27.49 -16.26
CA GLN A 264 -24.76 -27.44 -16.85
C GLN A 264 -25.89 -27.53 -15.82
N ASN A 265 -25.59 -27.86 -14.56
CA ASN A 265 -26.61 -28.20 -13.56
C ASN A 265 -26.63 -27.24 -12.37
N LEU A 266 -27.72 -26.46 -12.26
CA LEU A 266 -27.96 -25.49 -11.19
C LEU A 266 -27.78 -26.07 -9.78
N ALA A 267 -28.14 -27.35 -9.58
CA ALA A 267 -28.14 -28.00 -8.28
C ALA A 267 -26.74 -28.28 -7.73
N THR A 268 -25.69 -28.14 -8.56
CA THR A 268 -24.30 -28.38 -8.14
C THR A 268 -23.57 -27.12 -7.69
N PHE A 269 -24.26 -25.98 -7.55
CA PHE A 269 -23.67 -24.73 -7.11
C PHE A 269 -23.29 -24.78 -5.62
N VAL A 270 -22.01 -24.68 -5.33
CA VAL A 270 -21.47 -24.51 -3.97
C VAL A 270 -21.23 -23.03 -3.72
N LEU A 271 -21.96 -22.47 -2.74
CA LEU A 271 -21.80 -21.08 -2.30
C LEU A 271 -20.47 -20.89 -1.55
N LEU A 272 -19.74 -19.83 -1.89
CA LEU A 272 -18.58 -19.35 -1.13
C LEU A 272 -18.92 -18.07 -0.36
N TYR A 273 -19.44 -17.06 -1.06
CA TYR A 273 -19.65 -15.71 -0.51
C TYR A 273 -20.95 -15.08 -1.01
N THR A 274 -21.53 -14.15 -0.24
CA THR A 274 -22.73 -13.39 -0.62
C THR A 274 -22.53 -11.91 -0.41
N TYR A 275 -22.87 -11.12 -1.42
CA TYR A 275 -22.74 -9.67 -1.48
C TYR A 275 -24.09 -9.03 -1.72
N THR A 276 -24.34 -7.86 -1.14
CA THR A 276 -25.63 -7.16 -1.23
C THR A 276 -25.43 -5.85 -1.97
N ALA A 277 -26.26 -5.59 -2.98
CA ALA A 277 -26.29 -4.30 -3.67
C ALA A 277 -27.04 -3.29 -2.80
N ASN A 278 -26.33 -2.33 -2.19
CA ASN A 278 -26.87 -1.47 -1.16
C ASN A 278 -27.64 -0.26 -1.73
N SER A 279 -27.45 0.05 -3.02
CA SER A 279 -28.07 1.19 -3.70
C SER A 279 -28.44 0.88 -5.16
N ILE A 280 -29.30 1.72 -5.73
CA ILE A 280 -29.63 1.78 -7.17
C ILE A 280 -28.92 2.94 -7.90
N SER A 281 -28.26 3.83 -7.16
CA SER A 281 -27.59 5.04 -7.67
C SER A 281 -26.09 5.08 -7.34
N VAL A 282 -25.71 4.61 -6.16
CA VAL A 282 -24.31 4.43 -5.73
C VAL A 282 -23.85 3.01 -6.07
N VAL A 283 -22.58 2.84 -6.43
CA VAL A 283 -22.01 1.56 -6.86
C VAL A 283 -21.17 0.97 -5.74
N ASP A 284 -21.50 -0.25 -5.34
CA ASP A 284 -20.71 -1.01 -4.37
C ASP A 284 -19.49 -1.61 -5.08
N ASN A 285 -18.31 -1.48 -4.47
CA ASN A 285 -17.06 -2.06 -4.98
C ASN A 285 -16.69 -3.22 -4.06
N TYR A 286 -16.67 -4.44 -4.57
CA TYR A 286 -16.51 -5.65 -3.79
C TYR A 286 -15.27 -6.45 -4.18
N GLU A 287 -14.75 -7.16 -3.18
CA GLU A 287 -13.61 -8.06 -3.27
C GLU A 287 -13.89 -9.34 -2.47
N THR A 288 -13.43 -10.49 -2.97
CA THR A 288 -13.47 -11.75 -2.21
C THR A 288 -12.21 -11.91 -1.36
N PRO A 289 -12.31 -12.62 -0.21
CA PRO A 289 -11.15 -13.33 0.31
C PRO A 289 -10.51 -14.21 -0.79
N PRO A 290 -9.24 -14.61 -0.63
CA PRO A 290 -8.61 -15.55 -1.55
C PRO A 290 -9.40 -16.86 -1.64
N ILE A 291 -9.67 -17.31 -2.87
CA ILE A 291 -10.58 -18.40 -3.19
C ILE A 291 -9.80 -19.73 -3.19
N VAL A 292 -10.36 -20.73 -2.50
CA VAL A 292 -9.96 -22.13 -2.60
C VAL A 292 -11.15 -22.95 -3.11
N ALA A 293 -10.96 -23.74 -4.17
CA ALA A 293 -11.90 -24.76 -4.61
C ALA A 293 -11.26 -26.17 -4.56
N PRO A 294 -12.05 -27.24 -4.45
CA PRO A 294 -11.55 -28.62 -4.53
C PRO A 294 -10.79 -28.92 -5.82
N PRO A 295 -9.92 -29.95 -5.84
CA PRO A 295 -9.26 -30.41 -7.07
C PRO A 295 -10.25 -30.74 -8.19
N GLY A 296 -9.93 -30.37 -9.43
CA GLY A 296 -10.78 -30.57 -10.61
C GLY A 296 -11.86 -29.50 -10.82
N ILE A 297 -12.05 -28.57 -9.89
CA ILE A 297 -12.91 -27.40 -10.08
C ILE A 297 -12.11 -26.29 -10.79
N GLU A 298 -12.40 -26.05 -12.05
CA GLU A 298 -11.79 -24.96 -12.85
C GLU A 298 -12.71 -23.75 -13.01
N THR A 299 -13.94 -23.74 -12.47
CA THR A 299 -14.97 -22.77 -12.92
C THR A 299 -15.76 -22.16 -11.76
N LEU A 300 -15.62 -20.84 -11.61
CA LEU A 300 -16.46 -20.02 -10.74
C LEU A 300 -17.80 -19.73 -11.39
N ALA A 301 -18.80 -19.45 -10.56
CA ALA A 301 -20.14 -19.05 -10.97
C ALA A 301 -20.67 -17.87 -10.14
N PHE A 302 -21.41 -17.00 -10.80
CA PHE A 302 -22.23 -15.96 -10.19
C PHE A 302 -23.70 -16.38 -10.25
N ARG A 303 -24.41 -16.30 -9.12
CA ARG A 303 -25.85 -16.55 -9.01
C ARG A 303 -26.53 -15.33 -8.38
N ALA A 304 -27.60 -14.83 -8.98
CA ALA A 304 -28.44 -13.84 -8.30
C ALA A 304 -29.39 -14.58 -7.34
N SER A 305 -29.50 -14.14 -6.09
CA SER A 305 -30.29 -14.86 -5.08
C SER A 305 -31.78 -14.86 -5.44
N PRO A 306 -32.49 -16.01 -5.41
CA PRO A 306 -33.89 -16.09 -5.84
C PRO A 306 -34.91 -15.58 -4.80
N THR A 307 -34.50 -15.45 -3.54
CA THR A 307 -35.40 -15.11 -2.42
C THR A 307 -34.75 -14.09 -1.47
N PRO A 308 -35.21 -12.82 -1.43
CA PRO A 308 -36.23 -12.22 -2.29
C PRO A 308 -35.77 -12.12 -3.75
N ALA A 309 -36.71 -11.81 -4.65
CA ALA A 309 -36.39 -11.57 -6.05
C ALA A 309 -35.33 -10.46 -6.20
N THR A 310 -34.26 -10.76 -6.93
CA THR A 310 -33.05 -9.95 -7.03
C THR A 310 -32.86 -9.49 -8.47
N ALA A 311 -32.77 -8.18 -8.69
CA ALA A 311 -32.35 -7.58 -9.95
C ALA A 311 -31.07 -6.76 -9.73
N ILE A 312 -29.94 -7.22 -10.25
CA ILE A 312 -28.61 -6.62 -10.05
C ILE A 312 -27.88 -6.36 -11.36
N LEU A 313 -26.94 -5.42 -11.30
CA LEU A 313 -25.98 -5.07 -12.33
C LEU A 313 -24.58 -5.38 -11.78
N ILE A 314 -23.74 -6.03 -12.57
CA ILE A 314 -22.38 -6.45 -12.23
C ILE A 314 -21.42 -5.96 -13.33
N ASP A 315 -20.27 -5.41 -12.94
CA ASP A 315 -19.32 -4.81 -13.88
C ASP A 315 -17.88 -4.85 -13.33
N ASP A 316 -16.89 -4.47 -14.14
CA ASP A 316 -15.45 -4.44 -13.81
C ASP A 316 -14.97 -5.72 -13.08
N VAL A 317 -15.35 -6.90 -13.60
CA VAL A 317 -15.03 -8.18 -12.96
C VAL A 317 -13.58 -8.54 -13.25
N VAL A 318 -12.77 -8.65 -12.20
CA VAL A 318 -11.34 -8.97 -12.26
C VAL A 318 -11.04 -10.16 -11.37
N TYR A 319 -10.61 -11.27 -11.96
CA TYR A 319 -10.03 -12.40 -11.23
C TYR A 319 -8.51 -12.35 -11.35
N SER A 320 -7.83 -12.20 -10.21
CA SER A 320 -6.41 -11.83 -10.14
C SER A 320 -5.76 -12.36 -8.86
N LEU A 321 -4.43 -12.43 -8.84
CA LEU A 321 -3.66 -12.74 -7.64
C LEU A 321 -4.03 -11.78 -6.50
N ALA A 322 -4.31 -12.34 -5.34
CA ALA A 322 -4.47 -11.59 -4.11
C ALA A 322 -3.09 -11.07 -3.68
N SER A 323 -2.96 -9.76 -3.51
CA SER A 323 -1.72 -9.12 -3.01
C SER A 323 -1.25 -9.84 -1.75
N SER A 324 -0.04 -10.39 -1.82
CA SER A 324 0.62 -11.12 -0.75
C SER A 324 1.21 -10.17 0.29
N CYS A 325 1.44 -8.91 -0.12
CA CYS A 325 2.13 -7.90 0.65
C CYS A 325 1.25 -7.29 1.74
N THR A 326 1.26 -7.93 2.91
CA THR A 326 0.58 -7.47 4.12
C THR A 326 1.48 -6.54 4.95
N GLU A 327 0.88 -5.61 5.69
CA GLU A 327 1.61 -4.63 6.50
C GLU A 327 2.18 -5.25 7.79
N PRO A 328 3.29 -4.71 8.34
CA PRO A 328 3.80 -5.13 9.65
C PRO A 328 2.83 -4.68 10.77
N THR A 329 2.90 -5.33 11.92
CA THR A 329 1.97 -5.06 13.04
C THR A 329 2.72 -4.63 14.31
N THR A 330 1.99 -4.20 15.34
CA THR A 330 2.56 -3.92 16.68
C THR A 330 3.73 -2.93 16.69
N ILE A 331 3.68 -1.86 15.89
CA ILE A 331 4.74 -0.85 15.86
C ILE A 331 4.86 -0.18 17.23
N LYS A 332 6.10 0.02 17.71
CA LYS A 332 6.44 0.69 18.96
C LYS A 332 7.61 1.64 18.76
N ALA A 333 7.64 2.74 19.52
CA ALA A 333 8.83 3.55 19.73
C ALA A 333 9.42 3.22 21.11
N ASN A 334 10.72 2.95 21.15
CA ASN A 334 11.49 2.56 22.32
C ASN A 334 12.75 3.41 22.41
N ALA A 335 13.46 3.38 23.54
CA ALA A 335 14.76 4.03 23.73
C ALA A 335 14.79 5.47 23.16
N LEU A 336 13.87 6.32 23.66
CA LEU A 336 13.74 7.71 23.23
C LEU A 336 15.02 8.48 23.58
N GLN A 337 15.49 9.32 22.65
CA GLN A 337 16.68 10.15 22.77
C GLN A 337 16.32 11.61 22.46
N THR A 338 17.23 12.55 22.72
CA THR A 338 16.96 13.97 22.43
C THR A 338 16.96 14.29 20.94
N ASN A 339 17.50 13.40 20.10
CA ASN A 339 17.58 13.55 18.65
C ASN A 339 17.17 12.27 17.90
N GLY A 340 16.43 11.35 18.55
CA GLY A 340 16.18 10.03 17.99
C GLY A 340 15.23 9.14 18.79
N ALA A 341 14.94 7.96 18.24
CA ALA A 341 14.16 6.89 18.87
C ALA A 341 14.44 5.55 18.17
N THR A 342 14.31 4.43 18.88
CA THR A 342 14.37 3.08 18.27
C THR A 342 12.97 2.57 17.98
N ILE A 343 12.62 2.49 16.70
CA ILE A 343 11.31 2.02 16.24
C ILE A 343 11.40 0.51 15.98
N SER A 344 10.36 -0.25 16.35
CA SER A 344 10.30 -1.71 16.19
C SER A 344 8.91 -2.18 15.80
N TRP A 345 8.78 -3.30 15.07
CA TRP A 345 7.50 -3.88 14.66
C TRP A 345 7.54 -5.41 14.58
N THR A 346 6.36 -6.03 14.60
CA THR A 346 6.16 -7.45 14.28
C THR A 346 6.08 -7.63 12.77
N ALA A 347 6.70 -8.69 12.25
CA ALA A 347 6.64 -9.02 10.83
C ALA A 347 5.19 -9.34 10.35
N PRO A 348 4.84 -9.05 9.08
CA PRO A 348 3.70 -9.68 8.42
C PRO A 348 3.93 -11.20 8.24
N VAL A 349 2.88 -11.93 7.88
CA VAL A 349 2.94 -13.38 7.59
C VAL A 349 3.91 -13.67 6.43
N ASN A 350 3.87 -12.85 5.39
CA ASN A 350 4.79 -12.91 4.25
C ASN A 350 5.88 -11.84 4.41
N VAL A 351 7.08 -12.24 4.81
CA VAL A 351 8.20 -11.29 5.01
C VAL A 351 8.56 -10.61 3.67
N PRO A 352 8.57 -9.27 3.59
CA PRO A 352 8.80 -8.56 2.34
C PRO A 352 10.23 -8.72 1.81
N ALA A 353 10.37 -9.16 0.56
CA ALA A 353 11.66 -9.43 -0.06
C ALA A 353 12.53 -8.19 -0.32
N ASN A 354 11.95 -6.98 -0.33
CA ASN A 354 12.67 -5.70 -0.40
C ASN A 354 12.55 -4.89 0.91
N GLY A 355 12.30 -5.59 2.03
CA GLY A 355 12.28 -5.05 3.38
C GLY A 355 11.08 -4.13 3.69
N TYR A 356 11.27 -3.24 4.65
CA TYR A 356 10.27 -2.26 5.08
C TYR A 356 10.62 -0.85 4.62
N GLU A 357 9.59 -0.05 4.40
CA GLU A 357 9.67 1.40 4.21
C GLU A 357 9.04 2.11 5.42
N ILE A 358 9.64 3.22 5.83
CA ILE A 358 9.20 4.03 6.98
C ILE A 358 8.94 5.46 6.49
N TYR A 359 7.81 6.04 6.91
CA TYR A 359 7.50 7.45 6.75
C TYR A 359 7.24 8.08 8.12
N TYR A 360 7.82 9.25 8.38
CA TYR A 360 7.55 10.01 9.60
C TYR A 360 7.49 11.52 9.37
N SER A 361 6.67 12.20 10.17
CA SER A 361 6.37 13.63 10.04
C SER A 361 6.02 14.24 11.41
N THR A 362 6.18 15.56 11.55
CA THR A 362 5.66 16.30 12.73
C THR A 362 4.17 16.61 12.63
N VAL A 363 3.57 16.41 11.44
CA VAL A 363 2.13 16.61 11.16
C VAL A 363 1.44 15.25 11.06
N ASN A 364 0.26 15.11 11.67
CA ASN A 364 -0.53 13.87 11.64
C ASN A 364 -1.33 13.71 10.34
N THR A 365 -0.65 13.73 9.20
CA THR A 365 -1.25 13.47 7.88
C THR A 365 -0.85 12.07 7.43
N ALA A 366 -1.82 11.17 7.30
CA ALA A 366 -1.56 9.80 6.88
C ALA A 366 -0.97 9.76 5.45
N PRO A 367 0.12 9.01 5.22
CA PRO A 367 0.71 8.85 3.89
C PRO A 367 -0.21 8.02 2.98
N THR A 368 -0.21 8.37 1.70
CA THR A 368 -0.89 7.60 0.65
C THR A 368 0.06 6.58 0.04
N ALA A 369 -0.44 5.69 -0.82
CA ALA A 369 0.41 4.76 -1.57
C ALA A 369 1.54 5.48 -2.35
N ALA A 370 1.27 6.69 -2.86
CA ALA A 370 2.21 7.52 -3.62
C ALA A 370 3.12 8.41 -2.74
N THR A 371 2.92 8.48 -1.42
CA THR A 371 3.79 9.27 -0.55
C THR A 371 5.22 8.68 -0.52
N PRO A 372 6.26 9.48 -0.81
CA PRO A 372 7.64 9.01 -0.72
C PRO A 372 8.00 8.61 0.72
N PRO A 373 8.62 7.45 0.93
CA PRO A 373 9.10 7.03 2.25
C PRO A 373 10.28 7.92 2.70
N THR A 374 10.41 8.10 4.01
CA THR A 374 11.57 8.78 4.61
C THR A 374 12.79 7.85 4.66
N ILE A 375 12.57 6.53 4.83
CA ILE A 375 13.62 5.49 4.84
C ILE A 375 13.11 4.25 4.08
N THR A 376 13.99 3.59 3.32
CA THR A 376 13.72 2.40 2.51
C THR A 376 14.68 1.24 2.81
N GLY A 377 14.35 0.04 2.35
CA GLY A 377 15.27 -1.11 2.34
C GLY A 377 15.62 -1.68 3.72
N VAL A 378 14.77 -1.44 4.73
CA VAL A 378 15.04 -1.90 6.09
C VAL A 378 14.72 -3.38 6.21
N ASN A 379 15.75 -4.22 6.27
CA ASN A 379 15.62 -5.68 6.33
C ASN A 379 15.53 -6.24 7.77
N ALA A 380 15.52 -5.37 8.78
CA ALA A 380 15.36 -5.72 10.19
C ALA A 380 13.95 -5.38 10.70
N LEU A 381 13.56 -5.95 11.84
CA LEU A 381 12.30 -5.63 12.54
C LEU A 381 12.39 -4.38 13.45
N SER A 382 13.46 -3.61 13.31
CA SER A 382 13.69 -2.36 14.04
C SER A 382 14.67 -1.44 13.33
N ILE A 383 14.54 -0.14 13.56
CA ILE A 383 15.46 0.90 13.08
C ILE A 383 15.68 1.98 14.14
N VAL A 384 16.90 2.50 14.24
CA VAL A 384 17.21 3.71 15.02
C VAL A 384 17.00 4.92 14.12
N LEU A 385 16.09 5.81 14.51
CA LEU A 385 15.97 7.14 13.92
C LEU A 385 16.93 8.10 14.63
N SER A 386 17.61 8.94 13.86
CA SER A 386 18.57 9.93 14.33
C SER A 386 18.33 11.30 13.68
N SER A 387 19.03 12.33 14.15
CA SER A 387 18.94 13.70 13.61
C SER A 387 17.52 14.31 13.65
N LEU A 388 16.68 13.83 14.57
CA LEU A 388 15.39 14.42 14.89
C LEU A 388 15.59 15.68 15.76
N ASN A 389 14.60 16.58 15.75
CA ASN A 389 14.58 17.72 16.67
C ASN A 389 14.23 17.24 18.08
N SER A 390 14.80 17.87 19.11
CA SER A 390 14.45 17.59 20.52
C SER A 390 13.07 18.11 20.89
N ALA A 391 12.46 17.53 21.92
CA ALA A 391 11.14 17.94 22.44
C ALA A 391 10.06 18.03 21.34
N THR A 392 10.18 17.21 20.29
CA THR A 392 9.35 17.30 19.09
C THR A 392 8.52 16.04 18.95
N LYS A 393 7.21 16.23 18.72
CA LYS A 393 6.28 15.13 18.47
C LYS A 393 6.38 14.68 17.02
N TYR A 394 6.57 13.38 16.82
CA TYR A 394 6.59 12.74 15.51
C TYR A 394 5.47 11.70 15.41
N TYR A 395 4.83 11.65 14.26
CA TYR A 395 3.91 10.61 13.81
C TYR A 395 4.64 9.72 12.82
N LEU A 396 4.44 8.41 12.89
CA LEU A 396 5.20 7.42 12.11
C LEU A 396 4.31 6.28 11.60
N TRP A 397 4.62 5.87 10.37
CA TRP A 397 3.99 4.81 9.60
C TRP A 397 5.07 3.87 9.04
N VAL A 398 4.76 2.58 8.91
CA VAL A 398 5.62 1.59 8.24
C VAL A 398 4.80 0.89 7.15
N ARG A 399 5.44 0.39 6.10
CA ARG A 399 4.83 -0.54 5.14
C ARG A 399 5.82 -1.61 4.69
N SER A 400 5.29 -2.73 4.23
CA SER A 400 6.04 -3.81 3.58
C SER A 400 6.31 -3.47 2.11
N ASN A 401 7.54 -3.72 1.66
CA ASN A 401 7.95 -3.55 0.27
C ASN A 401 8.30 -4.94 -0.31
N CYS A 402 7.31 -5.63 -0.88
CA CYS A 402 7.51 -7.00 -1.35
C CYS A 402 8.21 -7.01 -2.72
N SER A 403 7.79 -6.12 -3.62
CA SER A 403 8.51 -5.77 -4.84
C SER A 403 8.36 -4.28 -5.16
N PRO A 404 9.17 -3.71 -6.07
CA PRO A 404 8.98 -2.32 -6.52
C PRO A 404 7.57 -2.00 -7.05
N ALA A 405 6.81 -3.02 -7.50
CA ALA A 405 5.44 -2.91 -7.98
C ALA A 405 4.37 -3.35 -6.94
N GLU A 406 4.75 -4.05 -5.86
CA GLU A 406 3.83 -4.57 -4.85
C GLU A 406 4.31 -4.19 -3.44
N LYS A 407 3.59 -3.25 -2.83
CA LYS A 407 3.81 -2.78 -1.45
C LYS A 407 2.50 -2.88 -0.68
N SER A 408 2.58 -3.08 0.64
CA SER A 408 1.38 -3.02 1.48
C SER A 408 0.84 -1.59 1.54
N ILE A 409 -0.38 -1.47 2.05
CA ILE A 409 -0.83 -0.21 2.66
C ILE A 409 0.11 0.22 3.79
N TRP A 410 0.05 1.50 4.15
CA TRP A 410 0.71 2.01 5.34
C TRP A 410 -0.12 1.66 6.58
N THR A 411 0.56 1.18 7.63
CA THR A 411 -0.03 0.87 8.92
C THR A 411 -0.77 2.05 9.56
N ASN A 412 -1.61 1.79 10.55
CA ASN A 412 -2.06 2.85 11.47
C ASN A 412 -0.86 3.61 12.08
N SER A 413 -1.02 4.91 12.33
CA SER A 413 0.04 5.76 12.86
C SER A 413 0.37 5.43 14.33
N ILE A 414 1.65 5.33 14.66
CA ILE A 414 2.11 5.57 16.04
C ILE A 414 2.60 7.00 16.18
N ASN A 415 2.77 7.47 17.43
CA ASN A 415 3.42 8.74 17.70
C ASN A 415 4.33 8.64 18.92
N PHE A 416 5.39 9.45 18.93
CA PHE A 416 6.34 9.58 20.02
C PHE A 416 6.83 11.03 20.14
N VAL A 417 7.45 11.37 21.26
CA VAL A 417 8.09 12.67 21.49
C VAL A 417 9.56 12.41 21.79
N THR A 418 10.46 13.12 21.10
CA THR A 418 11.89 13.09 21.42
C THR A 418 12.16 13.74 22.77
N LEU A 419 13.19 13.28 23.49
CA LEU A 419 13.54 13.85 24.79
C LEU A 419 13.99 15.31 24.64
N CYS A 420 13.93 16.03 25.75
CA CYS A 420 14.42 17.39 25.83
C CYS A 420 15.94 17.43 25.91
N ASN A 421 16.57 18.28 25.10
CA ASN A 421 17.97 18.67 25.35
C ASN A 421 18.07 19.39 26.70
N ASN A 422 19.24 19.32 27.33
CA ASN A 422 19.52 20.11 28.52
C ASN A 422 19.90 21.55 28.12
N ALA A 423 19.41 22.52 28.88
CA ALA A 423 19.79 23.92 28.74
C ALA A 423 21.21 24.18 29.29
N ASN A 424 21.79 25.33 28.94
CA ASN A 424 23.05 25.82 29.51
C ASN A 424 22.82 27.23 30.08
N PRO A 425 23.46 27.62 31.19
CA PRO A 425 23.45 29.00 31.66
C PRO A 425 24.08 29.95 30.61
N PRO A 426 23.48 31.12 30.30
CA PRO A 426 22.27 31.69 30.91
C PRO A 426 20.97 30.97 30.48
N TYR A 427 20.22 30.48 31.45
CA TYR A 427 18.86 29.94 31.28
C TYR A 427 17.84 30.97 31.78
N THR A 428 16.72 31.08 31.07
CA THR A 428 15.59 31.97 31.38
C THR A 428 14.27 31.29 31.07
N MET A 429 13.24 31.54 31.88
CA MET A 429 11.89 31.02 31.69
C MET A 429 10.86 32.04 32.19
N ASP A 430 10.10 32.58 31.25
CA ASP A 430 9.14 33.70 31.37
C ASP A 430 7.68 33.27 31.06
N PHE A 431 7.46 31.95 30.92
CA PHE A 431 6.19 31.30 30.57
C PHE A 431 5.49 31.82 29.28
N SER A 432 6.11 32.73 28.53
CA SER A 432 5.49 33.50 27.45
C SER A 432 4.96 32.63 26.31
N THR A 433 5.69 31.56 25.99
CA THR A 433 5.40 30.61 24.90
C THR A 433 4.46 29.47 25.29
N ALA A 434 4.12 29.31 26.58
CA ALA A 434 3.23 28.25 27.05
C ALA A 434 1.77 28.47 26.60
N VAL A 435 1.01 27.39 26.46
CA VAL A 435 -0.40 27.43 26.00
C VAL A 435 -1.30 27.13 27.19
N TYR A 436 -1.96 28.14 27.75
CA TYR A 436 -2.86 27.98 28.90
C TYR A 436 -3.84 26.80 28.72
N PRO A 437 -3.96 25.86 29.69
CA PRO A 437 -3.28 25.81 31.01
C PRO A 437 -1.94 25.04 31.02
N ASP A 438 -1.53 24.45 29.90
CA ASP A 438 -0.37 23.56 29.80
C ASP A 438 0.95 24.25 30.17
N LEU A 439 1.81 23.51 30.88
CA LEU A 439 3.17 23.93 31.23
C LEU A 439 4.06 24.10 29.98
N PRO A 440 5.13 24.93 30.04
CA PRO A 440 6.10 25.00 28.96
C PRO A 440 6.72 23.62 28.67
N ILE A 441 6.95 23.31 27.40
CA ILE A 441 7.62 22.06 27.03
C ILE A 441 8.99 21.94 27.71
N CYS A 442 9.39 20.72 28.05
CA CYS A 442 10.58 20.41 28.86
C CYS A 442 10.55 20.83 30.33
N THR A 443 9.43 21.37 30.83
CA THR A 443 9.16 21.49 32.27
C THR A 443 8.22 20.38 32.74
N SER A 444 7.98 20.30 34.04
CA SER A 444 6.98 19.40 34.63
C SER A 444 6.51 19.92 35.99
N ALA A 445 5.37 19.42 36.45
CA ALA A 445 4.94 19.58 37.84
C ALA A 445 4.53 18.24 38.43
N SER A 446 4.69 18.09 39.74
CA SER A 446 4.15 16.96 40.51
C SER A 446 3.31 17.48 41.68
N ASN A 447 2.31 16.70 42.09
CA ASN A 447 1.51 16.96 43.28
C ASN A 447 1.76 15.81 44.27
N GLU A 448 2.52 16.12 45.32
CA GLU A 448 2.94 15.19 46.38
C GLU A 448 1.93 15.21 47.55
N GLY A 449 0.69 15.67 47.30
CA GLY A 449 -0.36 15.83 48.31
C GLY A 449 -1.77 15.80 47.69
N SER A 450 -2.69 16.57 48.27
CA SER A 450 -4.11 16.64 47.83
C SER A 450 -4.62 18.07 47.61
N GLY A 451 -3.73 19.06 47.65
CA GLY A 451 -4.00 20.41 47.19
C GLY A 451 -4.02 20.50 45.66
N SER A 452 -4.00 21.72 45.13
CA SER A 452 -3.90 21.98 43.69
C SER A 452 -2.51 21.60 43.13
N ILE A 453 -2.37 21.59 41.81
CA ILE A 453 -1.07 21.48 41.11
C ILE A 453 -0.71 22.85 40.51
N TRP A 454 0.58 23.11 40.28
CA TRP A 454 1.02 24.26 39.48
C TRP A 454 0.51 24.16 38.04
N ASP A 455 -0.05 25.24 37.50
CA ASP A 455 -0.33 25.41 36.08
C ASP A 455 0.10 26.80 35.56
N VAL A 456 0.06 27.02 34.23
CA VAL A 456 0.33 28.35 33.66
C VAL A 456 -0.95 29.17 33.65
N ARG A 457 -0.86 30.47 33.97
CA ARG A 457 -1.98 31.43 33.93
C ARG A 457 -1.62 32.71 33.18
N PRO A 458 -2.62 33.46 32.68
CA PRO A 458 -2.43 34.87 32.31
C PRO A 458 -1.88 35.69 33.49
N ALA A 459 -1.15 36.77 33.21
CA ALA A 459 -0.52 37.57 34.26
C ALA A 459 -1.51 38.16 35.30
N ALA A 460 -1.15 37.99 36.58
CA ALA A 460 -1.77 38.64 37.73
C ALA A 460 -1.17 40.05 37.96
N PRO A 461 -1.77 40.89 38.85
CA PRO A 461 -1.26 42.23 39.12
C PRO A 461 0.23 42.27 39.48
N GLY A 462 0.98 43.14 38.79
CA GLY A 462 2.43 43.30 38.95
C GLY A 462 3.31 42.34 38.13
N PHE A 463 2.73 41.27 37.57
CA PHE A 463 3.38 40.38 36.60
C PHE A 463 3.05 40.80 35.16
N THR A 464 3.73 40.22 34.16
CA THR A 464 3.60 40.60 32.74
C THR A 464 3.56 39.39 31.82
N GLY A 465 2.55 39.31 30.94
CA GLY A 465 2.42 38.20 29.98
C GLY A 465 1.70 36.99 30.57
N LYS A 466 2.46 35.97 30.96
CA LYS A 466 2.00 34.72 31.59
C LYS A 466 2.90 34.39 32.77
N LEU A 467 2.37 33.66 33.73
CA LEU A 467 3.09 33.23 34.93
C LEU A 467 2.72 31.78 35.27
N LEU A 468 3.41 31.20 36.24
CA LEU A 468 3.02 29.94 36.87
C LEU A 468 2.24 30.22 38.16
N GLU A 469 1.07 29.61 38.32
CA GLU A 469 0.18 29.79 39.48
C GLU A 469 -0.02 28.49 40.25
N TYR A 470 -0.07 28.60 41.58
CA TYR A 470 -0.75 27.66 42.45
C TYR A 470 -1.99 28.35 43.03
N SER A 471 -3.20 27.92 42.65
CA SER A 471 -4.44 28.37 43.27
C SER A 471 -4.68 27.58 44.58
N TYR A 472 -5.07 28.25 45.67
CA TYR A 472 -5.38 27.58 46.94
C TYR A 472 -6.36 26.41 46.83
N ASN A 473 -6.27 25.50 47.80
CA ASN A 473 -7.27 24.48 48.04
C ASN A 473 -8.02 24.78 49.36
N THR A 474 -9.32 24.50 49.40
CA THR A 474 -10.20 24.83 50.55
C THR A 474 -10.12 23.84 51.71
N LEU A 475 -9.53 22.66 51.51
CA LEU A 475 -9.49 21.56 52.48
C LEU A 475 -8.07 21.07 52.78
N PHE A 476 -7.22 21.00 51.76
CA PHE A 476 -5.89 20.38 51.84
C PHE A 476 -4.78 21.43 51.74
N PRO A 477 -3.63 21.24 52.43
CA PRO A 477 -2.46 22.08 52.24
C PRO A 477 -1.85 21.83 50.85
N ALA A 478 -1.10 22.82 50.35
CA ALA A 478 -0.30 22.66 49.16
C ALA A 478 0.85 21.65 49.41
N ASN A 479 1.14 20.82 48.42
CA ASN A 479 2.41 20.08 48.37
C ASN A 479 2.76 19.79 46.90
N THR A 480 2.80 20.83 46.06
CA THR A 480 3.08 20.68 44.63
C THR A 480 4.40 21.34 44.25
N TRP A 481 5.16 20.66 43.42
CA TRP A 481 6.44 21.09 42.88
C TRP A 481 6.31 21.39 41.39
N PHE A 482 6.88 22.49 40.94
CA PHE A 482 7.23 22.72 39.54
C PHE A 482 8.72 22.54 39.34
N TYR A 483 9.12 21.94 38.22
CA TYR A 483 10.52 21.68 37.85
C TYR A 483 10.85 22.29 36.49
N THR A 484 11.97 23.02 36.42
CA THR A 484 12.50 23.56 35.16
C THR A 484 12.92 22.45 34.19
N GLN A 485 13.29 22.83 32.97
CA GLN A 485 14.18 22.02 32.13
C GLN A 485 15.47 21.67 32.88
N GLY A 486 16.10 20.54 32.51
CA GLY A 486 17.42 20.18 33.02
C GLY A 486 18.49 21.13 32.50
N ILE A 487 19.33 21.66 33.39
CA ILE A 487 20.37 22.65 33.11
C ILE A 487 21.74 22.02 33.38
N ASN A 488 22.66 22.06 32.41
CA ASN A 488 24.03 21.59 32.62
C ASN A 488 24.80 22.58 33.50
N LEU A 489 25.19 22.17 34.72
CA LEU A 489 26.03 22.96 35.61
C LEU A 489 27.39 22.27 35.81
N VAL A 490 28.45 23.08 35.90
CA VAL A 490 29.84 22.62 35.97
C VAL A 490 30.37 22.76 37.40
N LYS A 491 30.99 21.68 37.91
CA LYS A 491 31.59 21.62 39.25
C LYS A 491 32.43 22.86 39.56
N GLY A 492 32.19 23.46 40.72
CA GLY A 492 33.02 24.53 41.27
C GLY A 492 32.71 25.94 40.75
N ASN A 493 32.01 26.09 39.64
CA ASN A 493 31.44 27.39 39.22
C ASN A 493 30.37 27.83 40.23
N THR A 494 30.24 29.14 40.45
CA THR A 494 29.10 29.69 41.18
C THR A 494 28.05 30.16 40.18
N TYR A 495 26.78 29.88 40.45
CA TYR A 495 25.64 30.29 39.64
C TYR A 495 24.72 31.19 40.46
N SER A 496 24.26 32.30 39.89
CA SER A 496 23.16 33.10 40.43
C SER A 496 21.84 32.48 40.00
N ILE A 497 20.89 32.43 40.92
CA ILE A 497 19.52 31.99 40.69
C ILE A 497 18.60 33.16 41.01
N GLY A 498 17.76 33.54 40.05
CA GLY A 498 16.75 34.58 40.21
C GLY A 498 15.36 34.10 39.78
N TYR A 499 14.34 34.75 40.33
CA TYR A 499 12.92 34.49 40.03
C TYR A 499 12.06 35.61 40.63
N LYS A 500 10.92 35.91 40.02
CA LYS A 500 9.85 36.71 40.64
C LYS A 500 8.87 35.77 41.34
N TYR A 501 8.43 36.15 42.53
CA TYR A 501 7.41 35.42 43.27
C TYR A 501 6.52 36.37 44.08
N GLY A 502 5.29 35.97 44.37
CA GLY A 502 4.36 36.80 45.15
C GLY A 502 2.97 36.17 45.23
N ASN A 503 2.03 36.91 45.81
CA ASN A 503 0.61 36.61 45.74
C ASN A 503 -0.19 37.88 45.41
N ASN A 504 -1.51 37.80 45.55
CA ASN A 504 -2.49 38.86 45.34
C ASN A 504 -3.05 39.44 46.67
N SER A 505 -2.48 39.10 47.82
CA SER A 505 -3.15 39.19 49.12
C SER A 505 -2.24 39.65 50.26
N THR A 506 -2.67 40.64 51.04
CA THR A 506 -2.00 41.04 52.30
C THR A 506 -2.51 40.28 53.52
N THR A 507 -3.66 39.59 53.40
CA THR A 507 -4.32 38.88 54.51
C THR A 507 -3.97 37.40 54.51
N TYR A 508 -4.12 36.74 53.36
CA TYR A 508 -3.78 35.32 53.18
C TYR A 508 -2.29 35.16 52.87
N LYS A 509 -1.72 34.02 53.29
CA LYS A 509 -0.27 33.80 53.35
C LYS A 509 0.16 32.57 52.59
N GLU A 510 0.75 32.79 51.43
CA GLU A 510 1.33 31.75 50.60
C GLU A 510 2.73 31.34 51.11
N LYS A 511 3.18 30.13 50.74
CA LYS A 511 4.48 29.59 51.15
C LYS A 511 5.20 28.93 49.97
N LEU A 512 6.37 29.45 49.64
CA LEU A 512 7.22 28.97 48.53
C LEU A 512 8.56 28.46 49.06
N LYS A 513 8.98 27.26 48.68
CA LYS A 513 10.35 26.76 48.85
C LYS A 513 10.97 26.56 47.48
N VAL A 514 12.18 27.06 47.30
CA VAL A 514 12.96 26.85 46.07
C VAL A 514 14.15 25.97 46.41
N ALA A 515 14.41 24.96 45.59
CA ALA A 515 15.48 24.00 45.77
C ALA A 515 16.11 23.63 44.42
N ILE A 516 17.23 22.93 44.47
CA ILE A 516 17.88 22.37 43.28
C ILE A 516 18.24 20.89 43.52
N GLY A 517 18.10 20.09 42.47
CA GLY A 517 18.29 18.64 42.50
C GLY A 517 18.73 18.07 41.16
N THR A 518 19.11 16.79 41.14
CA THR A 518 19.67 16.10 39.95
C THR A 518 18.63 15.39 39.07
N SER A 519 17.35 15.42 39.45
CA SER A 519 16.20 14.97 38.66
C SER A 519 14.95 15.80 39.02
N PRO A 520 13.92 15.88 38.16
CA PRO A 520 12.70 16.63 38.43
C PRO A 520 11.75 15.83 39.34
N THR A 521 12.16 15.60 40.60
CA THR A 521 11.38 14.90 41.63
C THR A 521 11.62 15.51 43.00
N ALA A 522 10.59 15.52 43.87
CA ALA A 522 10.66 16.14 45.20
C ALA A 522 11.77 15.53 46.07
N ALA A 523 12.01 14.22 45.95
CA ALA A 523 13.09 13.52 46.66
C ALA A 523 14.50 13.95 46.22
N ALA A 524 14.68 14.41 44.97
CA ALA A 524 15.96 14.88 44.47
C ALA A 524 16.25 16.35 44.82
N MET A 525 15.23 17.12 45.21
CA MET A 525 15.30 18.55 45.59
C MET A 525 15.94 18.78 46.98
N THR A 526 17.13 18.22 47.15
CA THR A 526 17.87 18.12 48.42
C THR A 526 18.52 19.43 48.85
N THR A 527 19.01 20.25 47.91
CA THR A 527 19.68 21.52 48.23
C THR A 527 18.67 22.66 48.20
N THR A 528 18.33 23.23 49.36
CA THR A 528 17.40 24.36 49.43
C THR A 528 18.11 25.67 49.05
N ILE A 529 17.50 26.41 48.12
CA ILE A 529 17.98 27.69 47.56
C ILE A 529 17.25 28.87 48.21
N GLY A 530 15.95 28.73 48.47
CA GLY A 530 15.12 29.74 49.13
C GLY A 530 13.98 29.11 49.92
N ASN A 531 13.52 29.77 50.98
CA ASN A 531 12.40 29.32 51.78
C ASN A 531 11.62 30.52 52.32
N TYR A 532 10.37 30.66 51.91
CA TYR A 532 9.55 31.86 52.10
C TYR A 532 8.23 31.46 52.79
N PRO A 533 8.19 31.35 54.13
CA PRO A 533 7.06 30.77 54.88
C PRO A 533 5.88 31.74 55.14
N SER A 534 5.90 32.95 54.57
CA SER A 534 4.84 33.96 54.72
C SER A 534 4.94 34.99 53.59
N ILE A 535 4.36 34.69 52.43
CA ILE A 535 4.22 35.59 51.29
C ILE A 535 2.83 36.23 51.37
N SER A 536 2.80 37.55 51.54
CA SER A 536 1.55 38.32 51.63
C SER A 536 1.75 39.75 51.12
N THR A 537 1.89 39.90 49.81
CA THR A 537 2.14 41.17 49.09
C THR A 537 1.10 41.36 47.98
N LEU A 538 0.94 42.61 47.50
CA LEU A 538 0.15 42.94 46.30
C LEU A 538 1.03 43.18 45.05
N THR A 539 2.33 42.93 45.18
CA THR A 539 3.35 43.13 44.15
C THR A 539 4.38 41.99 44.22
N PRO A 540 4.96 41.58 43.09
CA PRO A 540 5.99 40.54 43.08
C PRO A 540 7.29 41.00 43.72
N ILE A 541 7.88 40.10 44.51
CA ILE A 541 9.24 40.21 45.00
C ILE A 541 10.16 39.60 43.93
N THR A 542 11.19 40.35 43.52
CA THR A 542 12.22 39.83 42.60
C THR A 542 13.42 39.36 43.42
N GLU A 543 13.73 38.07 43.38
CA GLU A 543 14.94 37.49 43.96
C GLU A 543 16.05 37.42 42.90
N THR A 544 17.28 37.73 43.31
CA THR A 544 18.49 37.71 42.47
C THR A 544 19.75 37.30 43.23
N ASN A 545 19.70 37.27 44.56
CA ASN A 545 20.87 37.12 45.42
C ASN A 545 21.12 35.66 45.84
N LYS A 546 20.29 34.72 45.40
CA LYS A 546 20.53 33.30 45.64
C LYS A 546 21.66 32.80 44.76
N THR A 547 22.52 31.96 45.34
CA THR A 547 23.61 31.34 44.61
C THR A 547 23.68 29.84 44.88
N PHE A 548 24.20 29.10 43.90
CA PHE A 548 24.47 27.67 44.01
C PHE A 548 25.84 27.34 43.40
N LYS A 549 26.54 26.37 43.99
CA LYS A 549 27.86 25.93 43.54
C LYS A 549 27.87 24.39 43.51
N PRO A 550 27.69 23.75 42.35
CA PRO A 550 27.62 22.29 42.27
C PRO A 550 28.95 21.65 42.67
N THR A 551 28.85 20.55 43.43
CA THR A 551 29.98 19.72 43.90
C THR A 551 30.45 18.71 42.86
N ILE A 552 29.60 18.41 41.86
CA ILE A 552 29.85 17.54 40.71
C ILE A 552 29.31 18.23 39.44
N SER A 553 29.92 17.98 38.27
CA SER A 553 29.34 18.45 37.01
C SER A 553 28.18 17.54 36.61
N GLY A 554 27.08 18.10 36.13
CA GLY A 554 25.92 17.30 35.75
C GLY A 554 24.70 18.12 35.37
N VAL A 555 23.57 17.43 35.20
CA VAL A 555 22.27 18.04 34.94
C VAL A 555 21.60 18.35 36.28
N TYR A 556 21.13 19.59 36.42
CA TYR A 556 20.40 20.06 37.59
C TYR A 556 19.07 20.68 37.19
N TYR A 557 18.08 20.56 38.06
CA TYR A 557 16.71 21.04 37.89
C TYR A 557 16.39 21.96 39.08
N LEU A 558 15.85 23.15 38.83
CA LEU A 558 15.28 23.97 39.89
C LEU A 558 13.86 23.49 40.19
N GLY A 559 13.58 23.23 41.47
CA GLY A 559 12.27 22.86 41.98
C GLY A 559 11.65 23.99 42.79
N PHE A 560 10.38 24.28 42.54
CA PHE A 560 9.59 25.32 43.21
C PHE A 560 8.36 24.67 43.87
N GLN A 561 8.39 24.57 45.20
CA GLN A 561 7.36 23.93 46.01
C GLN A 561 6.38 24.95 46.58
N ALA A 562 5.10 24.85 46.22
CA ALA A 562 4.02 25.44 47.00
C ALA A 562 3.75 24.55 48.22
N TYR A 563 3.85 25.11 49.43
CA TYR A 563 3.58 24.41 50.70
C TYR A 563 2.66 25.19 51.65
N SER A 564 1.83 26.08 51.07
CA SER A 564 0.81 26.88 51.75
C SER A 564 -0.21 26.05 52.53
N ASP A 565 -0.80 26.66 53.55
CA ASP A 565 -1.89 26.05 54.32
C ASP A 565 -3.19 25.97 53.48
N PRO A 566 -4.24 25.25 53.92
CA PRO A 566 -5.56 25.36 53.31
C PRO A 566 -6.11 26.79 53.41
N LYS A 567 -7.04 27.14 52.50
CA LYS A 567 -7.83 28.40 52.53
C LYS A 567 -6.97 29.67 52.55
N GLN A 568 -5.89 29.68 51.76
CA GLN A 568 -5.13 30.89 51.44
C GLN A 568 -5.62 31.48 50.11
N ASP A 569 -4.74 31.92 49.20
CA ASP A 569 -5.09 32.70 48.00
C ASP A 569 -4.34 32.15 46.76
N HIS A 570 -3.79 32.99 45.88
CA HIS A 570 -3.01 32.53 44.71
C HIS A 570 -1.51 32.81 44.87
N LEU A 571 -0.67 31.77 44.77
CA LEU A 571 0.79 31.91 44.72
C LEU A 571 1.27 31.98 43.27
N TYR A 572 2.12 32.96 42.97
CA TYR A 572 2.64 33.23 41.62
C TYR A 572 4.16 33.08 41.55
N LEU A 573 4.64 32.61 40.41
CA LEU A 573 6.06 32.46 40.06
C LEU A 573 6.31 32.84 38.59
N ASP A 574 7.37 33.61 38.32
CA ASP A 574 7.73 34.13 36.99
C ASP A 574 9.24 34.43 36.89
N ASP A 575 9.74 34.81 35.70
CA ASP A 575 11.10 35.32 35.44
C ASP A 575 12.24 34.43 36.01
N ILE A 576 12.08 33.11 35.93
CA ILE A 576 13.06 32.14 36.47
C ILE A 576 14.35 32.24 35.65
N LYS A 577 15.49 32.42 36.32
CA LYS A 577 16.78 32.68 35.69
C LYS A 577 17.93 31.95 36.40
N VAL A 578 18.84 31.37 35.61
CA VAL A 578 20.12 30.81 36.10
C VAL A 578 21.26 31.35 35.26
N THR A 579 22.20 32.06 35.88
CA THR A 579 23.40 32.59 35.20
C THR A 579 24.67 32.14 35.89
N THR A 580 25.73 31.89 35.13
CA THR A 580 27.08 31.72 35.70
C THR A 580 27.54 33.05 36.29
N ILE A 581 27.88 33.06 37.58
CA ILE A 581 28.69 34.16 38.13
C ILE A 581 30.12 33.88 37.69
N ALA A 582 30.62 34.69 36.76
CA ALA A 582 32.06 34.73 36.51
C ALA A 582 32.75 35.14 37.82
N LEU A 583 33.66 34.31 38.31
CA LEU A 583 34.60 34.74 39.33
C LEU A 583 35.50 35.79 38.68
N ALA A 584 35.20 37.06 38.91
CA ALA A 584 36.18 38.10 38.75
C ALA A 584 37.35 37.78 39.69
N THR A 585 38.56 37.68 39.14
CA THR A 585 39.74 38.02 39.93
C THR A 585 39.63 39.50 40.29
N ASP A 586 39.83 39.86 41.56
CA ASP A 586 39.78 41.24 42.03
C ASP A 586 40.93 42.09 41.45
N GLU A 587 40.78 42.48 40.18
CA GLU A 587 41.37 43.70 39.63
C GLU A 587 40.72 44.88 40.38
N THR A 588 41.25 45.20 41.57
CA THR A 588 40.64 46.18 42.49
C THR A 588 40.36 47.48 41.77
N SER A 589 39.09 47.88 41.70
CA SER A 589 38.67 49.07 40.97
C SER A 589 38.99 50.36 41.74
N HIS A 590 40.29 50.65 41.90
CA HIS A 590 40.80 51.97 42.27
C HIS A 590 40.65 52.95 41.08
N GLY A 591 39.40 53.15 40.66
CA GLY A 591 39.03 54.33 39.90
C GLY A 591 39.21 55.54 40.81
N GLU A 592 40.10 56.45 40.41
CA GLU A 592 40.16 57.91 40.66
C GLU A 592 41.55 58.41 40.19
N ASN A 593 42.64 57.68 40.49
CA ASN A 593 44.04 58.11 40.25
C ASN A 593 44.88 57.20 39.33
N LEU A 594 44.36 56.83 38.15
CA LEU A 594 45.13 56.07 37.14
C LEU A 594 46.09 56.99 36.34
N LEU A 595 47.39 56.72 36.38
CA LEU A 595 48.38 57.41 35.55
C LEU A 595 48.11 57.16 34.06
N LYS A 596 48.37 58.17 33.23
CA LYS A 596 48.09 58.15 31.78
C LYS A 596 49.38 58.35 31.00
N ILE A 597 49.50 57.70 29.85
CA ILE A 597 50.63 57.87 28.91
C ILE A 597 50.20 58.53 27.61
N TYR A 598 51.02 59.43 27.07
CA TYR A 598 50.72 60.15 25.83
C TYR A 598 51.98 60.67 25.11
N PRO A 599 52.00 60.74 23.77
CA PRO A 599 50.99 60.21 22.85
C PRO A 599 50.96 58.68 22.85
N ASN A 600 49.82 58.10 22.49
CA ASN A 600 49.66 56.67 22.30
C ASN A 600 48.66 56.47 21.15
N PRO A 601 49.07 55.99 19.95
CA PRO A 601 50.39 55.45 19.60
C PRO A 601 51.54 56.47 19.55
N PHE A 602 52.75 56.02 19.94
CA PHE A 602 53.98 56.81 19.99
C PHE A 602 54.99 56.43 18.89
N SER A 603 55.93 57.32 18.58
CA SER A 603 57.07 57.08 17.68
C SER A 603 58.37 56.88 18.47
N GLU A 604 58.83 57.92 19.15
CA GLU A 604 60.11 57.94 19.88
C GLU A 604 59.96 58.11 21.39
N PHE A 605 59.03 58.96 21.82
CA PHE A 605 58.87 59.36 23.22
C PHE A 605 57.45 59.07 23.72
N VAL A 606 57.35 58.67 24.98
CA VAL A 606 56.09 58.50 25.72
C VAL A 606 56.18 59.34 26.99
N ASN A 607 55.30 60.32 27.15
CA ASN A 607 55.17 61.04 28.41
C ASN A 607 54.25 60.28 29.36
N ILE A 608 54.47 60.45 30.66
CA ILE A 608 53.56 60.00 31.73
C ILE A 608 52.97 61.26 32.37
N SER A 609 51.68 61.23 32.75
CA SER A 609 51.00 62.35 33.41
C SER A 609 51.77 62.85 34.64
N GLU A 610 52.17 61.92 35.51
CA GLU A 610 52.97 62.14 36.71
C GLU A 610 53.96 60.99 36.86
N PHE A 611 55.13 61.23 37.47
CA PHE A 611 56.18 60.20 37.58
C PHE A 611 56.91 60.16 38.93
N GLU A 612 56.64 61.10 39.84
CA GLU A 612 57.43 61.30 41.06
C GLU A 612 57.25 60.17 42.08
N ASN A 613 56.10 59.49 42.06
CA ASN A 613 55.78 58.35 42.93
C ASN A 613 56.13 56.99 42.30
N ILE A 614 56.64 56.96 41.06
CA ILE A 614 57.13 55.74 40.40
C ILE A 614 58.54 55.45 40.91
N GLU A 615 58.79 54.21 41.34
CA GLU A 615 60.14 53.75 41.68
C GLU A 615 60.88 53.25 40.42
N LYS A 616 60.19 52.46 39.59
CA LYS A 616 60.82 51.69 38.50
C LYS A 616 59.83 51.41 37.37
N ILE A 617 60.32 51.48 36.13
CA ILE A 617 59.50 51.22 34.93
C ILE A 617 60.09 50.04 34.18
N LEU A 618 59.27 49.03 33.86
CA LEU A 618 59.64 47.89 33.03
C LEU A 618 58.83 47.92 31.73
N ILE A 619 59.48 47.62 30.61
CA ILE A 619 58.86 47.48 29.30
C ILE A 619 58.86 46.00 28.94
N THR A 620 57.70 45.43 28.64
CA THR A 620 57.56 44.11 28.01
C THR A 620 56.94 44.24 26.63
N ASP A 621 57.17 43.28 25.73
CA ASP A 621 56.36 43.17 24.52
C ASP A 621 55.01 42.48 24.81
N ALA A 622 54.17 42.36 23.78
CA ALA A 622 52.84 41.76 23.86
C ALA A 622 52.80 40.27 24.27
N SER A 623 53.94 39.55 24.29
CA SER A 623 54.04 38.19 24.83
C SER A 623 54.36 38.15 26.32
N GLY A 624 54.54 39.31 26.97
CA GLY A 624 55.00 39.42 28.35
C GLY A 624 56.52 39.33 28.50
N ARG A 625 57.28 39.06 27.42
CA ARG A 625 58.74 39.02 27.44
C ARG A 625 59.31 40.40 27.79
N PHE A 626 60.16 40.44 28.80
CA PHE A 626 60.88 41.64 29.24
C PHE A 626 61.83 42.17 28.16
N ILE A 627 61.79 43.48 27.93
CA ILE A 627 62.60 44.18 26.92
C ILE A 627 63.66 45.07 27.59
N LYS A 628 63.25 45.94 28.51
CA LYS A 628 64.17 46.80 29.28
C LYS A 628 63.53 47.39 30.54
N THR A 629 64.37 47.77 31.50
CA THR A 629 64.02 48.72 32.57
C THR A 629 64.30 50.15 32.09
N VAL A 630 63.50 51.12 32.51
CA VAL A 630 63.71 52.56 32.28
C VAL A 630 63.65 53.28 33.64
N ARG A 631 64.48 54.30 33.84
CA ARG A 631 64.38 55.17 35.03
C ARG A 631 63.12 56.05 34.92
N PRO A 632 62.38 56.30 36.01
CA PRO A 632 61.25 57.23 35.99
C PRO A 632 61.65 58.63 35.51
N SER A 633 60.92 59.15 34.53
CA SER A 633 61.06 60.51 34.01
C SER A 633 59.76 60.95 33.32
N LYS A 634 59.47 62.25 33.32
CA LYS A 634 58.27 62.84 32.68
C LYS A 634 58.09 62.43 31.22
N SER A 635 59.19 62.17 30.51
CA SER A 635 59.21 61.60 29.16
C SER A 635 60.18 60.41 29.11
N LEU A 636 59.74 59.29 28.54
CA LEU A 636 60.51 58.06 28.34
C LEU A 636 61.00 57.97 26.89
N ASN A 637 62.31 57.82 26.68
CA ASN A 637 62.84 57.53 25.34
C ASN A 637 62.72 56.03 25.02
N LEU A 638 61.84 55.72 24.07
CA LEU A 638 61.52 54.38 23.56
C LEU A 638 61.82 54.27 22.05
N LYS A 639 62.65 55.15 21.48
CA LYS A 639 62.91 55.21 20.02
C LYS A 639 63.52 53.93 19.44
N ASN A 640 64.32 53.20 20.24
CA ASN A 640 64.96 51.94 19.82
C ASN A 640 64.03 50.71 19.87
N LEU A 641 62.77 50.84 20.30
CA LEU A 641 61.79 49.74 20.20
C LEU A 641 61.33 49.55 18.74
N SER A 642 61.07 48.31 18.34
CA SER A 642 60.38 47.98 17.07
C SER A 642 58.91 48.41 17.10
N LYS A 643 58.26 48.55 15.93
CA LYS A 643 56.80 48.77 15.86
C LYS A 643 56.05 47.60 16.48
N GLY A 644 54.94 47.87 17.18
CA GLY A 644 54.16 46.85 17.87
C GLY A 644 53.53 47.30 19.18
N LEU A 645 52.87 46.37 19.88
CA LEU A 645 52.26 46.57 21.20
C LEU A 645 53.25 46.20 22.31
N TYR A 646 53.34 47.06 23.31
CA TYR A 646 54.13 46.90 24.53
C TYR A 646 53.26 47.11 25.77
N LEU A 647 53.69 46.54 26.89
CA LEU A 647 53.19 46.88 28.22
C LEU A 647 54.24 47.72 28.93
N ILE A 648 53.80 48.85 29.50
CA ILE A 648 54.61 49.70 30.38
C ILE A 648 54.13 49.42 31.80
N ASN A 649 54.95 48.71 32.56
CA ASN A 649 54.67 48.34 33.94
C ASN A 649 55.34 49.36 34.86
N LEU A 650 54.52 50.21 35.49
CA LEU A 650 54.95 51.22 36.46
C LEU A 650 54.92 50.57 37.86
N GLN A 651 56.08 50.36 38.49
CA GLN A 651 56.17 49.97 39.89
C GLN A 651 56.27 51.23 40.74
N MET A 652 55.35 51.40 41.67
CA MET A 652 55.20 52.58 42.52
C MET A 652 55.95 52.38 43.86
N LYS A 653 56.35 53.49 44.50
CA LYS A 653 57.09 53.47 45.77
C LYS A 653 56.32 52.88 46.96
N ASP A 654 55.01 52.74 46.84
CA ASP A 654 54.12 52.08 47.81
C ASP A 654 54.00 50.56 47.58
N GLY A 655 54.68 50.02 46.55
CA GLY A 655 54.63 48.61 46.15
C GLY A 655 53.50 48.27 45.16
N SER A 656 52.61 49.21 44.83
CA SER A 656 51.57 49.00 43.81
C SER A 656 52.18 48.96 42.39
N VAL A 657 51.46 48.33 41.45
CA VAL A 657 51.89 48.18 40.06
C VAL A 657 50.75 48.56 39.12
N GLN A 658 50.98 49.53 38.23
CA GLN A 658 50.05 49.90 37.17
C GLN A 658 50.60 49.45 35.80
N ILE A 659 49.79 48.72 35.02
CA ILE A 659 50.17 48.24 33.68
C ILE A 659 49.43 49.05 32.61
N ILE A 660 50.18 49.68 31.69
CA ILE A 660 49.61 50.54 30.65
C ILE A 660 50.03 50.05 29.26
N LYS A 661 49.03 49.79 28.40
CA LYS A 661 49.23 49.33 27.01
C LYS A 661 49.72 50.49 26.13
N ALA A 662 50.88 50.32 25.48
CA ALA A 662 51.50 51.33 24.63
C ALA A 662 51.76 50.78 23.22
N ILE A 663 51.29 51.49 22.18
CA ILE A 663 51.47 51.09 20.79
C ILE A 663 52.57 51.94 20.15
N LYS A 664 53.59 51.30 19.59
CA LYS A 664 54.59 51.97 18.74
C LYS A 664 54.20 51.88 17.27
N LYS A 665 54.11 53.04 16.61
CA LYS A 665 53.76 53.20 15.19
C LYS A 665 54.98 53.42 14.26
#